data_AF-A0A959KGL8-F1
#
_entry.id   AF-A0A959KGL8-F1
#
_cell.length_a   1.000
_cell.length_b   1.000
_cell.length_c   1.000
_cell.angle_alpha   90.00
_cell.angle_beta   90.00
_cell.angle_gamma   90.00
#
_symmetry.space_group_name_H-M   'P 1'
#
loop_
_entity.id
_entity.type
_entity.pdbx_description
1 polymer ?
#
loop_
_entity_poly.entity_id
_entity_poly.type
_entity_poly.pdbx_seq_one_letter_code
_entity_poly.pdbx_strand_id
1 'polypeptide(L)'
;GELDPTAPHMDNAVGLVDVLFVAGDARANENPLLTSFHTLFVREHNRLCDSLAVAHPNWTDEQLYQHARRIVGGLIQAIVFEEWLPAMGVDLQPYQGYDPTVNPGIFNVFSAAAFRLGHTLLNSNIMRLDNDGNVLPEGNLQLAQAFFNPTVLEGIGIDPYFKGMGVQIQQDLDSKVIDDVRNFLFGPPGAGGLDLASINITRGRERGIPGLNEVRQAFGLPPFQNFFEITNKPVVASALQALYGDIEDIDAWVGMLAESHMSDALFGETIMKVMEAQFTALRDGDRFYYEIDPGLSAAEIAEIKATKLHDVLMRNTGISIMQDNVFAAMPHEMLCATQLTAANIAGGLQTEGDAGVSNVTMKIHSADGAVLYDETSSDAAGLYDFGDRSTCDGYLIEPYKNDLANNGVTTLDLVLLRNHILGVDPLDSPYQLIAADANRSQTVSTTDMVAIQKVILTIVDEFDNNTSWRFVPADYEFADPENPFADGFPETVQIPNLLAAQTINFIAIKIGDLNGTADPLQLGDEPSDRSDDQLLFAVEDRELEAGQSVEIVFQADRIAEMVGYQYTLNYDPGALTFAGLKPLALPDFGNENFHVMEDAGAITVSWLGETKELQAEDPLFVLSFESSVEGVSLSELLTLDSRYTPAQAYNRELEVLGAGLQFISSEGIVPGQFALYQNSPNPVRSSTVVGFYLPEAGTASLTIWDGSGKVVYEEEGQYAAGLNQVRLTKAQLAAGAGVLYYRLRSASGESTRKMVLVD
;
A
#
# COMPACT_ATOMS: atom_id res chain seq x y z
N GLY A 1 -33.83 -2.01 47.67
CA GLY A 1 -33.87 -2.46 49.08
C GLY A 1 -34.33 -1.32 49.97
N GLU A 2 -34.48 -1.54 51.28
CA GLU A 2 -34.65 -0.43 52.24
C GLU A 2 -33.35 0.39 52.32
N LEU A 3 -33.46 1.70 52.57
CA LEU A 3 -32.31 2.57 52.77
C LEU A 3 -31.55 2.16 54.05
N ASP A 4 -30.26 1.82 53.91
CA ASP A 4 -29.38 1.58 55.06
C ASP A 4 -28.77 2.92 55.52
N PRO A 5 -29.15 3.44 56.69
CA PRO A 5 -28.62 4.72 57.19
C PRO A 5 -27.13 4.64 57.59
N THR A 6 -26.56 3.44 57.62
CA THR A 6 -25.14 3.20 57.93
C THR A 6 -24.28 2.99 56.68
N ALA A 7 -24.89 2.97 55.49
CA ALA A 7 -24.16 2.87 54.24
C ALA A 7 -23.21 4.06 54.03
N PRO A 8 -22.03 3.82 53.41
CA PRO A 8 -21.12 4.90 53.04
C PRO A 8 -21.74 5.81 51.97
N HIS A 9 -21.23 7.03 51.88
CA HIS A 9 -21.65 8.02 50.88
C HIS A 9 -21.35 7.53 49.46
N MET A 10 -22.34 7.68 48.57
CA MET A 10 -22.21 7.47 47.13
C MET A 10 -22.64 8.74 46.40
N ASP A 11 -21.89 9.13 45.37
CA ASP A 11 -22.18 10.29 44.56
C ASP A 11 -23.49 10.09 43.77
N ASN A 12 -24.29 11.14 43.68
CA ASN A 12 -25.59 11.14 43.01
C ASN A 12 -25.87 12.51 42.37
N ALA A 13 -25.04 12.91 41.41
CA ALA A 13 -25.06 14.29 40.91
C ALA A 13 -26.40 14.69 40.25
N VAL A 14 -27.17 13.72 39.74
CA VAL A 14 -28.47 13.97 39.09
C VAL A 14 -29.64 13.80 40.07
N GLY A 15 -29.51 12.98 41.12
CA GLY A 15 -30.57 12.77 42.10
C GLY A 15 -31.82 12.06 41.55
N LEU A 16 -31.66 11.23 40.51
CA LEU A 16 -32.79 10.52 39.86
C LEU A 16 -33.47 9.52 40.79
N VAL A 17 -32.68 8.86 41.63
CA VAL A 17 -33.14 7.85 42.58
C VAL A 17 -32.42 8.01 43.92
N ASP A 18 -33.09 7.60 45.00
CA ASP A 18 -32.55 7.64 46.37
C ASP A 18 -31.79 6.37 46.75
N VAL A 19 -31.95 5.28 46.00
CA VAL A 19 -31.32 3.98 46.25
C VAL A 19 -30.22 3.75 45.22
N LEU A 20 -29.00 3.58 45.72
CA LEU A 20 -27.78 3.42 44.92
C LEU A 20 -27.05 2.12 45.32
N PHE A 21 -26.21 1.61 44.42
CA PHE A 21 -25.27 0.56 44.78
C PHE A 21 -24.19 1.12 45.72
N VAL A 22 -23.71 0.31 46.65
CA VAL A 22 -22.60 0.64 47.55
C VAL A 22 -21.34 -0.07 47.06
N ALA A 23 -20.24 0.67 46.95
CA ALA A 23 -18.96 0.14 46.49
C ALA A 23 -17.78 0.83 47.21
N GLY A 24 -16.56 0.38 46.92
CA GLY A 24 -15.34 0.96 47.48
C GLY A 24 -15.00 2.38 46.96
N ASP A 25 -15.53 2.78 45.80
CA ASP A 25 -15.41 4.13 45.25
C ASP A 25 -16.79 4.80 45.19
N ALA A 26 -16.90 6.05 45.65
CA ALA A 26 -18.18 6.75 45.74
C ALA A 26 -18.86 6.98 44.38
N ARG A 27 -18.12 6.90 43.27
CA ARG A 27 -18.62 7.15 41.92
C ARG A 27 -19.11 5.90 41.20
N ALA A 28 -19.20 4.75 41.88
CA ALA A 28 -19.59 3.49 41.24
C ALA A 28 -20.95 3.52 40.52
N ASN A 29 -21.82 4.48 40.84
CA ASN A 29 -23.13 4.67 40.20
C ASN A 29 -23.11 5.71 39.07
N GLU A 30 -21.96 6.29 38.73
CA GLU A 30 -21.88 7.38 37.75
C GLU A 30 -22.46 6.97 36.41
N ASN A 31 -22.20 5.74 35.93
CA ASN A 31 -22.87 5.15 34.78
C ASN A 31 -22.97 3.61 34.93
N PRO A 32 -23.89 2.93 34.23
CA PRO A 32 -24.14 1.50 34.39
C PRO A 32 -22.98 0.59 33.93
N LEU A 33 -22.10 1.05 33.03
CA LEU A 33 -20.91 0.29 32.64
C LEU A 33 -19.93 0.22 33.80
N LEU A 34 -19.67 1.36 34.46
CA LEU A 34 -18.84 1.41 35.67
C LEU A 34 -19.44 0.57 36.81
N THR A 35 -20.76 0.69 37.04
CA THR A 35 -21.46 -0.14 38.03
C THR A 35 -21.32 -1.64 37.71
N SER A 36 -21.33 -2.01 36.43
CA SER A 36 -21.15 -3.40 35.99
C SER A 36 -19.76 -3.95 36.36
N PHE A 37 -18.69 -3.18 36.18
CA PHE A 37 -17.35 -3.56 36.63
C PHE A 37 -17.23 -3.68 38.16
N HIS A 38 -17.83 -2.77 38.92
CA HIS A 38 -17.88 -2.90 40.38
C HIS A 38 -18.62 -4.18 40.81
N THR A 39 -19.74 -4.47 40.15
CA THR A 39 -20.53 -5.69 40.42
C THR A 39 -19.73 -6.95 40.07
N LEU A 40 -19.01 -6.94 38.95
CA LEU A 40 -18.20 -8.07 38.49
C LEU A 40 -17.16 -8.48 39.54
N PHE A 41 -16.36 -7.54 40.04
CA PHE A 41 -15.30 -7.85 41.00
C PHE A 41 -15.81 -8.15 42.41
N VAL A 42 -16.99 -7.63 42.79
CA VAL A 42 -17.67 -8.08 44.03
C VAL A 42 -18.12 -9.53 43.90
N ARG A 43 -18.65 -9.94 42.74
CA ARG A 43 -19.02 -11.34 42.49
C ARG A 43 -17.79 -12.25 42.52
N GLU A 44 -16.69 -11.85 41.88
CA GLU A 44 -15.46 -12.64 41.88
C GLU A 44 -14.87 -12.78 43.30
N HIS A 45 -14.89 -11.71 44.09
CA HIS A 45 -14.50 -11.75 45.50
C HIS A 45 -15.31 -12.78 46.29
N ASN A 46 -16.64 -12.74 46.17
CA ASN A 46 -17.52 -13.68 46.88
C ASN A 46 -17.32 -15.13 46.41
N ARG A 47 -17.16 -15.35 45.10
CA ARG A 47 -16.85 -16.66 44.52
C ARG A 47 -15.54 -17.22 45.10
N LEU A 48 -14.51 -16.38 45.23
CA LEU A 48 -13.24 -16.76 45.85
C LEU A 48 -13.40 -17.07 47.33
N CYS A 49 -14.16 -16.26 48.09
CA CYS A 49 -14.48 -16.55 49.49
C CYS A 49 -15.16 -17.91 49.66
N ASP A 50 -16.14 -18.24 48.81
CA ASP A 50 -16.83 -19.54 48.83
C ASP A 50 -15.86 -20.69 48.55
N SER A 51 -15.01 -20.56 47.52
CA SER A 51 -13.98 -21.56 47.21
C SER A 51 -12.95 -21.73 48.33
N LEU A 52 -12.50 -20.62 48.93
CA LEU A 52 -11.54 -20.62 50.04
C LEU A 52 -12.15 -21.22 51.31
N ALA A 53 -13.44 -21.01 51.58
CA ALA A 53 -14.13 -21.60 52.72
C ALA A 53 -14.19 -23.13 52.61
N VAL A 54 -14.33 -23.65 51.39
CA VAL A 54 -14.25 -25.10 51.12
C VAL A 54 -12.82 -25.62 51.28
N ALA A 55 -11.83 -24.92 50.71
CA ALA A 55 -10.42 -25.32 50.78
C ALA A 55 -9.82 -25.19 52.19
N HIS A 56 -10.31 -24.24 52.98
CA HIS A 56 -9.82 -23.90 54.31
C HIS A 56 -10.97 -23.80 55.35
N PRO A 57 -11.59 -24.93 55.75
CA PRO A 57 -12.80 -24.91 56.61
C PRO A 57 -12.63 -24.30 58.01
N ASN A 58 -11.39 -24.07 58.44
CA ASN A 58 -11.06 -23.49 59.75
C ASN A 58 -10.71 -22.00 59.69
N TRP A 59 -10.72 -21.38 58.51
CA TRP A 59 -10.47 -19.94 58.38
C TRP A 59 -11.65 -19.13 58.92
N THR A 60 -11.33 -18.00 59.54
CA THR A 60 -12.33 -17.01 59.94
C THR A 60 -12.80 -16.19 58.73
N ASP A 61 -13.95 -15.52 58.88
CA ASP A 61 -14.46 -14.55 57.90
C ASP A 61 -13.40 -13.52 57.47
N GLU A 62 -12.69 -12.92 58.43
CA GLU A 62 -11.59 -11.98 58.15
C GLU A 62 -10.46 -12.60 57.32
N GLN A 63 -10.11 -13.87 57.57
CA GLN A 63 -9.06 -14.55 56.81
C GLN A 63 -9.51 -14.82 55.37
N LEU A 64 -10.76 -15.27 55.19
CA LEU A 64 -11.35 -15.48 53.87
C LEU A 64 -11.41 -14.16 53.08
N TYR A 65 -11.93 -13.10 53.71
CA TYR A 65 -12.04 -11.77 53.12
C TYR A 65 -10.67 -11.23 52.68
N GLN A 66 -9.67 -11.20 53.57
CA GLN A 66 -8.37 -10.63 53.23
C GLN A 66 -7.65 -11.41 52.13
N HIS A 67 -7.79 -12.74 52.12
CA HIS A 67 -7.14 -13.57 51.11
C HIS A 67 -7.81 -13.42 49.74
N ALA A 68 -9.14 -13.48 49.67
CA ALA A 68 -9.89 -13.19 48.44
C ALA A 68 -9.63 -11.77 47.93
N ARG A 69 -9.54 -10.78 48.83
CA ARG A 69 -9.19 -9.39 48.50
C ARG A 69 -7.81 -9.28 47.85
N ARG A 70 -6.80 -10.02 48.34
CA ARG A 70 -5.46 -10.05 47.73
C ARG A 70 -5.51 -10.63 46.32
N ILE A 71 -6.19 -11.76 46.13
CA ILE A 71 -6.33 -12.39 44.82
C ILE A 71 -7.02 -11.43 43.83
N VAL A 72 -8.15 -10.82 44.21
CA VAL A 72 -8.85 -9.83 43.36
C VAL A 72 -7.96 -8.62 43.05
N GLY A 73 -7.20 -8.12 44.03
CA GLY A 73 -6.23 -7.05 43.80
C GLY A 73 -5.17 -7.45 42.78
N GLY A 74 -4.66 -8.69 42.88
CA GLY A 74 -3.71 -9.23 41.92
C GLY A 74 -4.30 -9.43 40.52
N LEU A 75 -5.54 -9.91 40.41
CA LEU A 75 -6.25 -10.02 39.13
C LEU A 75 -6.39 -8.66 38.44
N ILE A 76 -6.80 -7.62 39.18
CA ILE A 76 -6.91 -6.26 38.62
C ILE A 76 -5.54 -5.76 38.17
N GLN A 77 -4.48 -5.98 38.95
CA GLN A 77 -3.13 -5.60 38.55
C GLN A 77 -2.69 -6.34 37.28
N ALA A 78 -2.81 -7.67 37.23
CA ALA A 78 -2.43 -8.45 36.05
C ALA A 78 -3.21 -8.01 34.79
N ILE A 79 -4.54 -7.86 34.87
CA ILE A 79 -5.36 -7.39 33.75
C ILE A 79 -4.90 -6.00 33.27
N VAL A 80 -4.64 -5.06 34.19
CA VAL A 80 -4.20 -3.70 33.82
C VAL A 80 -2.85 -3.71 33.13
N PHE A 81 -1.86 -4.42 33.70
CA PHE A 81 -0.47 -4.38 33.25
C PHE A 81 -0.19 -5.28 32.05
N GLU A 82 -0.90 -6.41 31.92
CA GLU A 82 -0.62 -7.45 30.91
C GLU A 82 -1.63 -7.44 29.75
N GLU A 83 -2.82 -6.81 29.91
CA GLU A 83 -3.85 -6.77 28.87
C GLU A 83 -4.25 -5.34 28.48
N TRP A 84 -4.69 -4.51 29.44
CA TRP A 84 -5.28 -3.20 29.12
C TRP A 84 -4.25 -2.17 28.63
N LEU A 85 -3.08 -2.08 29.27
CA LEU A 85 -2.00 -1.19 28.82
C LEU A 85 -1.49 -1.56 27.42
N PRO A 86 -1.12 -2.83 27.13
CA PRO A 86 -0.73 -3.25 25.79
C PRO A 86 -1.82 -3.02 24.74
N ALA A 87 -3.10 -3.22 25.07
CA ALA A 87 -4.21 -2.98 24.13
C ALA A 87 -4.34 -1.52 23.67
N MET A 88 -3.71 -0.57 24.37
CA MET A 88 -3.64 0.83 23.96
C MET A 88 -2.27 1.22 23.37
N GLY A 89 -1.36 0.26 23.19
CA GLY A 89 0.01 0.45 22.71
C GLY A 89 1.04 0.77 23.80
N VAL A 90 0.71 0.61 25.09
CA VAL A 90 1.65 0.90 26.19
C VAL A 90 2.36 -0.37 26.65
N ASP A 91 3.58 -0.56 26.16
CA ASP A 91 4.45 -1.67 26.55
C ASP A 91 5.49 -1.24 27.59
N LEU A 92 5.32 -1.70 28.83
CA LEU A 92 6.27 -1.43 29.89
C LEU A 92 7.48 -2.37 29.82
N GLN A 93 8.62 -1.88 30.31
CA GLN A 93 9.80 -2.74 30.48
C GLN A 93 9.52 -3.89 31.45
N PRO A 94 10.14 -5.07 31.26
CA PRO A 94 9.95 -6.22 32.13
C PRO A 94 10.21 -5.88 33.59
N TYR A 95 9.34 -6.33 34.49
CA TYR A 95 9.42 -6.05 35.92
C TYR A 95 10.75 -6.55 36.53
N GLN A 96 11.42 -5.68 37.28
CA GLN A 96 12.72 -5.98 37.90
C GLN A 96 12.63 -6.20 39.42
N GLY A 97 11.42 -6.17 40.00
CA GLY A 97 11.18 -6.27 41.43
C GLY A 97 10.83 -4.93 42.08
N TYR A 98 10.41 -5.01 43.35
CA TYR A 98 10.03 -3.83 44.14
C TYR A 98 11.24 -2.96 44.49
N ASP A 99 11.14 -1.67 44.20
CA ASP A 99 12.11 -0.64 44.58
C ASP A 99 11.51 0.32 45.63
N PRO A 100 11.98 0.26 46.90
CA PRO A 100 11.47 1.13 47.96
C PRO A 100 11.83 2.61 47.78
N THR A 101 12.67 2.97 46.81
CA THR A 101 13.04 4.35 46.50
C THR A 101 12.12 5.01 45.47
N VAL A 102 11.31 4.22 44.76
CA VAL A 102 10.30 4.71 43.82
C VAL A 102 9.11 5.31 44.60
N ASN A 103 8.62 6.46 44.14
CA ASN A 103 7.40 7.07 44.67
C ASN A 103 6.20 6.70 43.79
N PRO A 104 5.28 5.81 44.24
CA PRO A 104 4.11 5.40 43.46
C PRO A 104 2.96 6.41 43.52
N GLY A 105 3.18 7.61 44.05
CA GLY A 105 2.16 8.65 44.11
C GLY A 105 1.64 9.02 42.72
N ILE A 106 0.34 9.26 42.62
CA ILE A 106 -0.27 9.68 41.35
C ILE A 106 0.23 11.08 40.97
N PHE A 107 0.83 11.20 39.80
CA PHE A 107 1.29 12.45 39.23
C PHE A 107 0.10 13.38 39.00
N ASN A 108 0.31 14.66 39.30
CA ASN A 108 -0.74 15.66 39.10
C ASN A 108 -1.15 15.73 37.62
N VAL A 109 -0.18 15.72 36.69
CA VAL A 109 -0.42 15.71 35.25
C VAL A 109 -1.13 14.44 34.76
N PHE A 110 -0.85 13.28 35.37
CA PHE A 110 -1.54 12.03 35.04
C PHE A 110 -3.04 12.14 35.36
N SER A 111 -3.40 12.49 36.60
CA SER A 111 -4.80 12.52 37.02
C SER A 111 -5.61 13.73 36.52
N ALA A 112 -4.95 14.88 36.29
CA ALA A 112 -5.61 16.11 35.88
C ALA A 112 -5.63 16.32 34.35
N ALA A 113 -4.77 15.63 33.60
CA ALA A 113 -4.70 15.74 32.14
C ALA A 113 -4.64 14.36 31.45
N ALA A 114 -3.52 13.65 31.49
CA ALA A 114 -3.29 12.50 30.60
C ALA A 114 -4.34 11.38 30.74
N PHE A 115 -4.67 10.96 31.97
CA PHE A 115 -5.65 9.88 32.22
C PHE A 115 -7.11 10.31 31.99
N ARG A 116 -7.35 11.55 31.55
CA ARG A 116 -8.66 12.01 31.06
C ARG A 116 -8.85 11.77 29.57
N LEU A 117 -7.90 11.08 28.92
CA LEU A 117 -8.01 10.59 27.55
C LEU A 117 -9.32 9.82 27.33
N GLY A 118 -9.79 9.07 28.34
CA GLY A 118 -11.01 8.27 28.24
C GLY A 118 -12.27 9.08 27.93
N HIS A 119 -12.28 10.40 28.14
CA HIS A 119 -13.44 11.24 27.86
C HIS A 119 -13.71 11.47 26.37
N THR A 120 -12.70 11.35 25.49
CA THR A 120 -12.92 11.39 24.03
C THR A 120 -13.33 10.02 23.47
N LEU A 121 -13.00 8.93 24.18
CA LEU A 121 -13.29 7.57 23.73
C LEU A 121 -14.76 7.14 23.94
N LEU A 122 -15.57 7.97 24.60
CA LEU A 122 -16.94 7.64 24.99
C LEU A 122 -17.88 7.60 23.79
N ASN A 123 -18.74 6.58 23.77
CA ASN A 123 -19.87 6.49 22.84
C ASN A 123 -21.14 7.10 23.43
N SER A 124 -21.91 7.82 22.61
CA SER A 124 -23.24 8.35 22.99
C SER A 124 -24.27 7.24 23.20
N ASN A 125 -24.13 6.12 22.50
CA ASN A 125 -25.02 4.97 22.58
C ASN A 125 -24.32 3.83 23.33
N ILE A 126 -24.96 3.30 24.37
CA ILE A 126 -24.51 2.12 25.11
C ILE A 126 -25.27 0.91 24.56
N MET A 127 -24.57 0.00 23.89
CA MET A 127 -25.15 -1.24 23.37
C MET A 127 -25.54 -2.20 24.49
N ARG A 128 -26.69 -2.86 24.34
CA ARG A 128 -27.16 -3.90 25.26
C ARG A 128 -27.57 -5.12 24.46
N LEU A 129 -26.79 -6.19 24.54
CA LEU A 129 -26.94 -7.38 23.70
C LEU A 129 -27.26 -8.63 24.51
N ASP A 130 -28.10 -9.51 24.00
CA ASP A 130 -28.28 -10.85 24.56
C ASP A 130 -27.13 -11.80 24.17
N ASN A 131 -27.25 -13.06 24.58
CA ASN A 131 -26.24 -14.09 24.30
C ASN A 131 -26.10 -14.44 22.81
N ASP A 132 -27.16 -14.22 22.03
CA ASP A 132 -27.21 -14.46 20.59
C ASP A 132 -26.79 -13.22 19.79
N GLY A 133 -26.30 -12.17 20.46
CA GLY A 133 -25.82 -10.94 19.83
C GLY A 133 -26.92 -9.97 19.40
N ASN A 134 -28.18 -10.24 19.75
CA ASN A 134 -29.28 -9.36 19.39
C ASN A 134 -29.42 -8.22 20.39
N VAL A 135 -29.82 -7.04 19.91
CA VAL A 135 -30.21 -5.93 20.78
C VAL A 135 -31.41 -6.34 21.63
N LEU A 136 -31.35 -6.06 22.94
CA LEU A 136 -32.44 -6.35 23.86
C LEU A 136 -33.77 -5.71 23.42
N PRO A 137 -34.94 -6.27 23.80
CA PRO A 137 -36.25 -5.66 23.53
C PRO A 137 -36.39 -4.23 24.06
N GLU A 138 -35.70 -3.90 25.15
CA GLU A 138 -35.62 -2.56 25.75
C GLU A 138 -34.77 -1.58 24.93
N GLY A 139 -34.08 -2.04 23.88
CA GLY A 139 -33.22 -1.26 23.00
C GLY A 139 -31.84 -0.95 23.58
N ASN A 140 -31.10 -0.05 22.94
CA ASN A 140 -29.86 0.52 23.49
C ASN A 140 -30.15 1.71 24.42
N LEU A 141 -29.17 2.12 25.22
CA LEU A 141 -29.30 3.22 26.20
C LEU A 141 -28.45 4.42 25.76
N GLN A 142 -29.00 5.63 25.78
CA GLN A 142 -28.20 6.84 25.56
C GLN A 142 -27.38 7.17 26.81
N LEU A 143 -26.10 7.52 26.64
CA LEU A 143 -25.19 7.82 27.75
C LEU A 143 -25.73 8.97 28.61
N ALA A 144 -26.25 10.04 27.99
CA ALA A 144 -26.89 11.14 28.73
C ALA A 144 -28.04 10.71 29.65
N GLN A 145 -28.70 9.57 29.37
CA GLN A 145 -29.78 9.01 30.20
C GLN A 145 -29.29 7.98 31.21
N ALA A 146 -28.02 7.58 31.10
CA ALA A 146 -27.40 6.54 31.91
C ALA A 146 -26.77 7.09 33.19
N PHE A 147 -26.43 8.39 33.24
CA PHE A 147 -25.72 8.97 34.36
C PHE A 147 -26.52 8.90 35.67
N PHE A 148 -25.91 8.35 36.72
CA PHE A 148 -26.50 8.18 38.05
C PHE A 148 -27.87 7.50 38.06
N ASN A 149 -28.08 6.57 37.11
CA ASN A 149 -29.32 5.83 36.95
C ASN A 149 -29.11 4.32 37.10
N PRO A 150 -28.95 3.79 38.34
CA PRO A 150 -28.71 2.36 38.56
C PRO A 150 -29.92 1.48 38.21
N THR A 151 -31.12 2.04 38.06
CA THR A 151 -32.35 1.28 37.76
C THR A 151 -32.32 0.58 36.41
N VAL A 152 -31.49 1.06 35.48
CA VAL A 152 -31.32 0.43 34.16
C VAL A 152 -30.70 -0.97 34.23
N LEU A 153 -30.08 -1.32 35.36
CA LEU A 153 -29.55 -2.67 35.62
C LEU A 153 -30.59 -3.58 36.28
N GLU A 154 -31.68 -3.04 36.85
CA GLU A 154 -32.70 -3.84 37.51
C GLU A 154 -33.46 -4.70 36.49
N GLY A 155 -33.54 -6.01 36.74
CA GLY A 155 -34.21 -6.97 35.83
C GLY A 155 -33.40 -7.36 34.59
N ILE A 156 -32.42 -6.53 34.18
CA ILE A 156 -31.54 -6.79 33.03
C ILE A 156 -30.22 -7.44 33.46
N GLY A 157 -29.64 -7.00 34.58
CA GLY A 157 -28.32 -7.42 35.03
C GLY A 157 -27.17 -6.76 34.26
N ILE A 158 -25.96 -7.30 34.42
CA ILE A 158 -24.71 -6.72 33.89
C ILE A 158 -24.27 -7.35 32.56
N ASP A 159 -24.75 -8.56 32.26
CA ASP A 159 -24.31 -9.36 31.11
C ASP A 159 -24.51 -8.64 29.77
N PRO A 160 -25.67 -7.99 29.52
CA PRO A 160 -25.89 -7.34 28.23
C PRO A 160 -24.99 -6.14 27.99
N TYR A 161 -24.53 -5.49 29.05
CA TYR A 161 -23.60 -4.36 28.98
C TYR A 161 -22.18 -4.83 28.65
N PHE A 162 -21.72 -5.94 29.22
CA PHE A 162 -20.43 -6.53 28.86
C PHE A 162 -20.42 -7.07 27.42
N LYS A 163 -21.52 -7.69 26.97
CA LYS A 163 -21.68 -8.07 25.55
C LYS A 163 -21.64 -6.85 24.63
N GLY A 164 -22.33 -5.77 25.01
CA GLY A 164 -22.28 -4.50 24.29
C GLY A 164 -20.87 -3.92 24.21
N MET A 165 -20.16 -3.81 25.34
CA MET A 165 -18.76 -3.33 25.37
C MET A 165 -17.82 -4.22 24.55
N GLY A 166 -18.05 -5.52 24.50
CA GLY A 166 -17.24 -6.44 23.70
C GLY A 166 -17.43 -6.28 22.19
N VAL A 167 -18.56 -5.76 21.72
CA VAL A 167 -18.84 -5.58 20.28
C VAL A 167 -18.60 -4.15 19.83
N GLN A 168 -18.81 -3.18 20.71
CA GLN A 168 -18.84 -1.78 20.36
C GLN A 168 -17.44 -1.16 20.33
N ILE A 169 -17.02 -0.68 19.14
CA ILE A 169 -15.79 0.10 18.98
C ILE A 169 -15.95 1.45 19.72
N GLN A 170 -14.93 1.86 20.46
CA GLN A 170 -14.86 3.16 21.12
C GLN A 170 -14.73 4.31 20.11
N GLN A 171 -15.02 5.55 20.53
CA GLN A 171 -14.68 6.71 19.69
C GLN A 171 -13.16 6.87 19.58
N ASP A 172 -12.70 7.58 18.55
CA ASP A 172 -11.29 7.88 18.36
C ASP A 172 -10.74 8.79 19.47
N LEU A 173 -9.43 8.73 19.70
CA LEU A 173 -8.78 9.72 20.55
C LEU A 173 -8.44 10.96 19.72
N ASP A 174 -9.27 11.98 19.79
CA ASP A 174 -8.99 13.24 19.11
C ASP A 174 -9.41 14.46 19.94
N SER A 175 -9.31 15.63 19.33
CA SER A 175 -9.71 16.90 19.97
C SER A 175 -11.24 17.12 19.99
N LYS A 176 -12.04 16.07 19.72
CA LYS A 176 -13.51 16.12 19.78
C LYS A 176 -14.00 15.36 21.00
N VAL A 177 -15.22 15.68 21.41
CA VAL A 177 -15.89 15.05 22.55
C VAL A 177 -17.38 15.00 22.22
N ILE A 178 -18.01 13.85 22.43
CA ILE A 178 -19.44 13.67 22.17
C ILE A 178 -20.31 14.65 22.94
N ASP A 179 -21.47 15.00 22.39
CA ASP A 179 -22.35 16.01 22.97
C ASP A 179 -22.91 15.61 24.35
N ASP A 180 -23.08 14.31 24.62
CA ASP A 180 -23.56 13.79 25.90
C ASP A 180 -22.73 14.28 27.10
N VAL A 181 -21.42 14.45 26.93
CA VAL A 181 -20.52 14.94 27.99
C VAL A 181 -20.01 16.35 27.74
N ARG A 182 -20.05 16.85 26.50
CA ARG A 182 -19.65 18.23 26.16
C ARG A 182 -20.77 19.25 26.40
N ASN A 183 -22.03 18.88 26.22
CA ASN A 183 -23.18 19.80 26.31
C ASN A 183 -24.20 19.39 27.39
N PHE A 184 -24.25 18.10 27.74
CA PHE A 184 -25.33 17.53 28.56
C PHE A 184 -24.85 16.82 29.82
N LEU A 185 -23.59 16.98 30.25
CA LEU A 185 -23.07 16.26 31.40
C LEU A 185 -23.93 16.54 32.64
N PHE A 186 -24.59 15.49 33.15
CA PHE A 186 -25.52 15.51 34.29
C PHE A 186 -26.75 16.42 34.16
N GLY A 187 -27.08 16.88 32.94
CA GLY A 187 -28.26 17.68 32.65
C GLY A 187 -29.41 16.84 32.06
N PRO A 188 -30.68 17.03 32.47
CA PRO A 188 -31.80 16.37 31.81
C PRO A 188 -31.92 16.83 30.34
N PRO A 189 -32.37 15.95 29.42
CA PRO A 189 -32.51 16.29 28.01
C PRO A 189 -33.32 17.58 27.79
N GLY A 190 -32.72 18.56 27.10
CA GLY A 190 -33.36 19.84 26.79
C GLY A 190 -33.31 20.93 27.88
N ALA A 191 -32.75 20.64 29.07
CA ALA A 191 -32.61 21.60 30.16
C ALA A 191 -31.21 22.25 30.26
N GLY A 192 -30.24 21.77 29.46
CA GLY A 192 -28.82 22.12 29.54
C GLY A 192 -28.07 21.27 30.57
N GLY A 193 -26.79 20.98 30.32
CA GLY A 193 -25.89 20.27 31.24
C GLY A 193 -24.54 20.98 31.39
N LEU A 194 -23.60 20.32 32.07
CA LEU A 194 -22.22 20.78 32.18
C LEU A 194 -21.41 20.39 30.93
N ASP A 195 -20.26 21.05 30.74
CA ASP A 195 -19.29 20.72 29.71
C ASP A 195 -18.06 20.07 30.35
N LEU A 196 -17.89 18.76 30.13
CA LEU A 196 -16.78 17.98 30.67
C LEU A 196 -15.43 18.44 30.11
N ALA A 197 -15.37 18.86 28.85
CA ALA A 197 -14.12 19.36 28.25
C ALA A 197 -13.71 20.68 28.90
N SER A 198 -14.65 21.61 29.07
CA SER A 198 -14.41 22.86 29.81
C SER A 198 -14.02 22.60 31.26
N ILE A 199 -14.60 21.59 31.92
CA ILE A 199 -14.22 21.17 33.27
C ILE A 199 -12.79 20.61 33.29
N ASN A 200 -12.39 19.80 32.30
CA ASN A 200 -11.04 19.25 32.22
C ASN A 200 -10.00 20.35 32.08
N ILE A 201 -10.23 21.31 31.16
CA ILE A 201 -9.35 22.46 30.94
C ILE A 201 -9.26 23.31 32.22
N THR A 202 -10.41 23.66 32.81
CA THR A 202 -10.44 24.46 34.04
C THR A 202 -9.78 23.72 35.20
N ARG A 203 -9.92 22.39 35.28
CA ARG A 203 -9.29 21.56 36.30
C ARG A 203 -7.77 21.51 36.13
N GLY A 204 -7.27 21.38 34.90
CA GLY A 204 -5.84 21.47 34.62
C GLY A 204 -5.26 22.78 35.13
N ARG A 205 -5.93 23.90 34.83
CA ARG A 205 -5.54 25.24 35.32
C ARG A 205 -5.62 25.37 36.85
N GLU A 206 -6.71 24.90 37.46
CA GLU A 206 -6.89 24.90 38.93
C GLU A 206 -5.80 24.09 39.65
N ARG A 207 -5.40 22.97 39.06
CA ARG A 207 -4.35 22.11 39.58
C ARG A 207 -2.93 22.58 39.25
N GLY A 208 -2.79 23.70 38.52
CA GLY A 208 -1.50 24.24 38.12
C GLY A 208 -0.71 23.31 37.20
N ILE A 209 -1.40 22.63 36.28
CA ILE A 209 -0.74 21.81 35.26
C ILE A 209 -0.02 22.75 34.28
N PRO A 210 1.28 22.54 34.01
CA PRO A 210 2.00 23.31 33.01
C PRO A 210 1.43 23.18 31.59
N GLY A 211 1.84 24.08 30.69
CA GLY A 211 1.54 23.95 29.27
C GLY A 211 2.18 22.70 28.65
N LEU A 212 1.74 22.31 27.45
CA LEU A 212 2.18 21.07 26.79
C LEU A 212 3.71 20.97 26.69
N ASN A 213 4.40 22.01 26.25
CA ASN A 213 5.85 21.98 26.04
C ASN A 213 6.63 21.78 27.34
N GLU A 214 6.19 22.39 28.45
CA GLU A 214 6.81 22.17 29.76
C GLU A 214 6.57 20.74 30.26
N VAL A 215 5.38 20.17 30.02
CA VAL A 215 5.12 18.75 30.30
C VAL A 215 6.03 17.86 29.45
N ARG A 216 6.14 18.10 28.14
CA ARG A 216 7.03 17.35 27.24
C ARG A 216 8.46 17.34 27.76
N GLN A 217 8.99 18.51 28.09
CA GLN A 217 10.34 18.66 28.64
C GLN A 217 10.51 17.92 29.97
N ALA A 218 9.53 17.95 30.87
CA ALA A 218 9.58 17.25 32.14
C ALA A 218 9.65 15.71 31.97
N PHE A 219 9.16 15.19 30.85
CA PHE A 219 9.26 13.77 30.46
C PHE A 219 10.37 13.50 29.44
N GLY A 220 11.28 14.45 29.21
CA GLY A 220 12.45 14.28 28.35
C GLY A 220 12.19 14.38 26.85
N LEU A 221 11.00 14.85 26.45
CA LEU A 221 10.63 15.05 25.05
C LEU A 221 11.01 16.46 24.57
N PRO A 222 11.34 16.63 23.27
CA PRO A 222 11.58 17.95 22.71
C PRO A 222 10.29 18.79 22.68
N PRO A 223 10.37 20.11 22.93
CA PRO A 223 9.23 20.99 22.77
C PRO A 223 8.89 21.16 21.28
N PHE A 224 7.61 21.25 20.97
CA PHE A 224 7.14 21.61 19.64
C PHE A 224 7.41 23.08 19.36
N GLN A 225 7.84 23.40 18.14
CA GLN A 225 8.15 24.78 17.72
C GLN A 225 6.94 25.53 17.18
N ASN A 226 5.93 24.81 16.70
CA ASN A 226 4.69 25.39 16.18
C ASN A 226 3.54 24.36 16.19
N PHE A 227 2.29 24.84 16.04
CA PHE A 227 1.09 24.00 16.15
C PHE A 227 0.98 22.90 15.09
N PHE A 228 1.66 23.04 13.94
CA PHE A 228 1.67 22.02 12.88
C PHE A 228 2.62 20.85 13.18
N GLU A 229 3.48 20.98 14.20
CA GLU A 229 4.27 19.84 14.71
C GLU A 229 3.48 18.99 15.71
N ILE A 230 2.42 19.54 16.32
CA ILE A 230 1.54 18.78 17.22
C ILE A 230 0.74 17.74 16.41
N THR A 231 0.20 18.14 15.26
CA THR A 231 -0.80 17.33 14.52
C THR A 231 -0.58 17.39 13.01
N ASN A 232 -0.78 16.26 12.33
CA ASN A 232 -0.81 16.20 10.86
C ASN A 232 -2.12 16.73 10.25
N LYS A 233 -3.09 17.20 11.07
CA LYS A 233 -4.39 17.73 10.63
C LYS A 233 -4.34 19.28 10.54
N PRO A 234 -4.17 19.89 9.34
CA PRO A 234 -3.90 21.34 9.23
C PRO A 234 -5.01 22.23 9.78
N VAL A 235 -6.27 21.76 9.72
CA VAL A 235 -7.44 22.46 10.26
C VAL A 235 -7.36 22.55 11.79
N VAL A 236 -6.94 21.47 12.46
CA VAL A 236 -6.78 21.44 13.93
C VAL A 236 -5.64 22.34 14.34
N ALA A 237 -4.47 22.22 13.69
CA ALA A 237 -3.31 23.08 13.94
C ALA A 237 -3.66 24.57 13.80
N SER A 238 -4.37 24.94 12.72
CA SER A 238 -4.81 26.32 12.48
C SER A 238 -5.80 26.83 13.53
N ALA A 239 -6.72 25.98 13.98
CA ALA A 239 -7.68 26.33 15.03
C ALA A 239 -6.98 26.55 16.39
N LEU A 240 -6.03 25.70 16.75
CA LEU A 240 -5.22 25.84 17.96
C LEU A 240 -4.38 27.11 17.91
N GLN A 241 -3.73 27.38 16.77
CA GLN A 241 -2.94 28.60 16.56
C GLN A 241 -3.80 29.86 16.70
N ALA A 242 -4.99 29.86 16.10
CA ALA A 242 -5.91 30.99 16.21
C ALA A 242 -6.43 31.22 17.63
N LEU A 243 -6.60 30.14 18.41
CA LEU A 243 -7.15 30.19 19.77
C LEU A 243 -6.10 30.58 20.82
N TYR A 244 -4.94 29.94 20.81
CA TYR A 244 -3.90 30.12 21.82
C TYR A 244 -2.88 31.21 21.44
N GLY A 245 -2.63 31.43 20.15
CA GLY A 245 -1.65 32.40 19.66
C GLY A 245 -0.20 31.94 19.85
N ASP A 246 0.20 31.72 21.11
CA ASP A 246 1.52 31.17 21.48
C ASP A 246 1.39 29.67 21.79
N ILE A 247 2.34 28.87 21.29
CA ILE A 247 2.37 27.43 21.54
C ILE A 247 2.68 27.10 23.00
N GLU A 248 3.38 27.99 23.72
CA GLU A 248 3.70 27.79 25.13
C GLU A 248 2.47 27.91 26.05
N ASP A 249 1.39 28.54 25.56
CA ASP A 249 0.15 28.76 26.33
C ASP A 249 -0.86 27.61 26.20
N ILE A 250 -0.60 26.58 25.37
CA ILE A 250 -1.53 25.47 25.16
C ILE A 250 -1.69 24.61 26.42
N ASP A 251 -2.94 24.43 26.88
CA ASP A 251 -3.25 23.55 28.01
C ASP A 251 -2.81 22.11 27.69
N ALA A 252 -2.08 21.46 28.60
CA ALA A 252 -1.52 20.13 28.35
C ALA A 252 -2.56 19.09 27.90
N TRP A 253 -3.76 19.08 28.48
CA TRP A 253 -4.82 18.14 28.07
C TRP A 253 -5.26 18.36 26.62
N VAL A 254 -5.43 19.62 26.20
CA VAL A 254 -5.82 19.96 24.82
C VAL A 254 -4.71 19.58 23.84
N GLY A 255 -3.47 19.92 24.19
CA GLY A 255 -2.29 19.58 23.41
C GLY A 255 -2.12 18.06 23.22
N MET A 256 -2.21 17.30 24.31
CA MET A 256 -2.12 15.84 24.31
C MET A 256 -3.20 15.17 23.44
N LEU A 257 -4.43 15.69 23.41
CA LEU A 257 -5.50 15.19 22.54
C LEU A 257 -5.34 15.58 21.06
N ALA A 258 -4.56 16.62 20.78
CA ALA A 258 -4.28 17.05 19.42
C ALA A 258 -3.07 16.34 18.82
N GLU A 259 -2.18 15.78 19.65
CA GLU A 259 -0.98 15.09 19.16
C GLU A 259 -1.32 13.97 18.17
N SER A 260 -0.59 13.92 17.06
CA SER A 260 -0.64 12.78 16.14
C SER A 260 -0.38 11.48 16.90
N HIS A 261 -1.15 10.43 16.59
CA HIS A 261 -0.98 9.13 17.22
C HIS A 261 0.39 8.53 16.90
N MET A 262 0.96 7.79 17.85
CA MET A 262 2.09 6.91 17.56
C MET A 262 1.61 5.71 16.75
N SER A 263 2.51 5.09 15.98
CA SER A 263 2.22 3.81 15.32
C SER A 263 1.80 2.78 16.36
N ASP A 264 0.68 2.12 16.13
CA ASP A 264 0.10 1.07 16.98
C ASP A 264 -0.29 1.51 18.40
N ALA A 265 -0.52 2.81 18.63
CA ALA A 265 -1.03 3.33 19.91
C ALA A 265 -2.21 4.27 19.72
N LEU A 266 -3.06 4.38 20.74
CA LEU A 266 -4.24 5.24 20.69
C LEU A 266 -3.93 6.74 20.76
N PHE A 267 -2.72 7.12 21.17
CA PHE A 267 -2.35 8.51 21.49
C PHE A 267 -0.95 8.86 21.02
N GLY A 268 -0.66 10.17 21.03
CA GLY A 268 0.68 10.70 20.79
C GLY A 268 1.68 10.48 21.93
N GLU A 269 2.91 10.89 21.65
CA GLU A 269 4.10 10.63 22.45
C GLU A 269 4.02 11.16 23.89
N THR A 270 3.37 12.30 24.12
CA THR A 270 3.30 12.88 25.47
C THR A 270 2.45 12.02 26.41
N ILE A 271 1.28 11.56 25.97
CA ILE A 271 0.45 10.66 26.79
C ILE A 271 1.22 9.36 27.04
N MET A 272 1.88 8.82 26.01
CA MET A 272 2.69 7.60 26.13
C MET A 272 3.71 7.72 27.26
N LYS A 273 4.51 8.79 27.28
CA LYS A 273 5.52 8.97 28.35
C LYS A 273 4.93 9.17 29.74
N VAL A 274 3.80 9.88 29.85
CA VAL A 274 3.12 10.06 31.14
C VAL A 274 2.55 8.72 31.65
N MET A 275 1.96 7.92 30.77
CA MET A 275 1.41 6.60 31.07
C MET A 275 2.52 5.61 31.48
N GLU A 276 3.57 5.47 30.66
CA GLU A 276 4.74 4.63 30.95
C GLU A 276 5.31 4.95 32.33
N ALA A 277 5.56 6.23 32.61
CA ALA A 277 6.16 6.66 33.87
C ALA A 277 5.23 6.43 35.07
N GLN A 278 3.94 6.76 34.97
CA GLN A 278 3.00 6.59 36.08
C GLN A 278 2.81 5.10 36.42
N PHE A 279 2.57 4.26 35.42
CA PHE A 279 2.29 2.84 35.65
C PHE A 279 3.55 2.09 36.07
N THR A 280 4.73 2.44 35.56
CA THR A 280 6.00 1.92 36.08
C THR A 280 6.18 2.30 37.55
N ALA A 281 5.93 3.55 37.93
CA ALA A 281 6.04 3.98 39.33
C ALA A 281 5.05 3.25 40.25
N LEU A 282 3.81 3.02 39.79
CA LEU A 282 2.80 2.26 40.53
C LEU A 282 3.22 0.80 40.72
N ARG A 283 3.76 0.15 39.70
CA ARG A 283 4.22 -1.24 39.75
C ARG A 283 5.45 -1.41 40.63
N ASP A 284 6.48 -0.63 40.35
CA ASP A 284 7.81 -0.82 40.94
C ASP A 284 7.86 -0.29 42.39
N GLY A 285 7.02 0.69 42.72
CA GLY A 285 6.87 1.24 44.08
C GLY A 285 5.83 0.54 44.97
N ASP A 286 5.12 -0.49 44.49
CA ASP A 286 4.14 -1.22 45.28
C ASP A 286 4.71 -2.50 45.89
N ARG A 287 4.84 -2.52 47.23
CA ARG A 287 5.29 -3.69 47.99
C ARG A 287 4.30 -4.87 47.98
N PHE A 288 3.09 -4.65 47.47
CA PHE A 288 2.03 -5.63 47.30
C PHE A 288 1.65 -5.81 45.82
N TYR A 289 2.53 -5.43 44.88
CA TYR A 289 2.39 -5.84 43.49
C TYR A 289 2.31 -7.37 43.40
N TYR A 290 1.37 -7.89 42.61
CA TYR A 290 0.93 -9.29 42.70
C TYR A 290 2.06 -10.30 42.53
N GLU A 291 3.08 -10.01 41.71
CA GLU A 291 4.22 -10.89 41.49
C GLU A 291 5.11 -11.06 42.74
N ILE A 292 4.99 -10.18 43.73
CA ILE A 292 5.80 -10.17 44.95
C ILE A 292 4.99 -10.05 46.25
N ASP A 293 3.64 -10.08 46.20
CA ASP A 293 2.81 -10.00 47.41
C ASP A 293 3.11 -11.20 48.33
N PRO A 294 3.62 -10.97 49.56
CA PRO A 294 4.03 -12.05 50.46
C PRO A 294 2.86 -12.90 51.00
N GLY A 295 1.61 -12.49 50.77
CA GLY A 295 0.42 -13.28 51.11
C GLY A 295 -0.09 -14.16 49.97
N LEU A 296 0.51 -14.09 48.77
CA LEU A 296 0.20 -14.98 47.66
C LEU A 296 1.27 -16.07 47.56
N SER A 297 0.85 -17.30 47.31
CA SER A 297 1.72 -18.40 46.97
C SER A 297 2.16 -18.32 45.50
N ALA A 298 3.26 -18.99 45.15
CA ALA A 298 3.73 -19.03 43.77
C ALA A 298 2.70 -19.62 42.79
N ALA A 299 1.85 -20.55 43.26
CA ALA A 299 0.78 -21.11 42.45
C ALA A 299 -0.34 -20.09 42.19
N GLU A 300 -0.71 -19.30 43.20
CA GLU A 300 -1.72 -18.24 43.05
C GLU A 300 -1.21 -17.10 42.16
N ILE A 301 0.08 -16.74 42.26
CA ILE A 301 0.69 -15.76 41.35
C ILE A 301 0.63 -16.26 39.90
N ALA A 302 0.96 -17.53 39.67
CA ALA A 302 0.87 -18.13 38.34
C ALA A 302 -0.58 -18.19 37.81
N GLU A 303 -1.56 -18.47 38.68
CA GLU A 303 -2.98 -18.46 38.33
C GLU A 303 -3.49 -17.05 38.01
N ILE A 304 -3.10 -16.05 38.81
CA ILE A 304 -3.42 -14.64 38.56
C ILE A 304 -2.85 -14.20 37.21
N LYS A 305 -1.58 -14.51 36.95
CA LYS A 305 -0.92 -14.14 35.69
C LYS A 305 -1.55 -14.81 34.46
N ALA A 306 -2.11 -16.00 34.63
CA ALA A 306 -2.78 -16.73 33.56
C ALA A 306 -4.26 -16.34 33.38
N THR A 307 -4.86 -15.63 34.34
CA THR A 307 -6.29 -15.27 34.32
C THR A 307 -6.47 -13.94 33.61
N LYS A 308 -7.28 -13.93 32.54
CA LYS A 308 -7.65 -12.73 31.79
C LYS A 308 -8.93 -12.09 32.29
N LEU A 309 -9.22 -10.85 31.86
CA LEU A 309 -10.53 -10.23 32.13
C LEU A 309 -11.69 -11.06 31.55
N HIS A 310 -11.47 -11.71 30.39
CA HIS A 310 -12.39 -12.71 29.83
C HIS A 310 -12.78 -13.77 30.87
N ASP A 311 -11.81 -14.39 31.54
CA ASP A 311 -12.08 -15.46 32.51
C ASP A 311 -12.91 -14.96 33.69
N VAL A 312 -12.61 -13.74 34.19
CA VAL A 312 -13.36 -13.12 35.28
C VAL A 312 -14.81 -12.87 34.86
N LEU A 313 -15.04 -12.41 33.63
CA LEU A 313 -16.37 -12.21 33.06
C LEU A 313 -17.14 -13.53 32.97
N MET A 314 -16.53 -14.56 32.37
CA MET A 314 -17.18 -15.85 32.16
C MET A 314 -17.48 -16.59 33.48
N ARG A 315 -16.69 -16.36 34.55
CA ARG A 315 -16.95 -16.93 35.89
C ARG A 315 -18.12 -16.28 36.63
N ASN A 316 -18.46 -15.03 36.30
CA ASN A 316 -19.33 -14.17 37.14
C ASN A 316 -20.57 -13.61 36.40
N THR A 317 -20.79 -14.05 35.17
CA THR A 317 -21.92 -13.68 34.32
C THR A 317 -22.57 -14.94 33.73
N GLY A 318 -23.76 -14.79 33.14
CA GLY A 318 -24.45 -15.79 32.32
C GLY A 318 -24.11 -15.67 30.83
N ILE A 319 -23.03 -14.99 30.47
CA ILE A 319 -22.57 -14.87 29.08
C ILE A 319 -22.17 -16.24 28.55
N SER A 320 -22.71 -16.64 27.40
CA SER A 320 -22.43 -17.94 26.78
C SER A 320 -21.14 -17.95 25.98
N ILE A 321 -20.79 -16.83 25.36
CA ILE A 321 -19.63 -16.66 24.49
C ILE A 321 -19.20 -15.18 24.44
N MET A 322 -17.88 -14.98 24.49
CA MET A 322 -17.20 -13.69 24.43
C MET A 322 -15.81 -13.89 23.83
N GLN A 323 -15.24 -12.86 23.21
CA GLN A 323 -13.89 -12.91 22.67
C GLN A 323 -12.84 -13.06 23.79
N ASP A 324 -11.71 -13.68 23.48
CA ASP A 324 -10.62 -13.90 24.45
C ASP A 324 -9.95 -12.59 24.87
N ASN A 325 -9.69 -11.70 23.91
CA ASN A 325 -9.23 -10.34 24.19
C ASN A 325 -10.42 -9.38 24.20
N VAL A 326 -10.96 -9.13 25.39
CA VAL A 326 -12.14 -8.25 25.57
C VAL A 326 -11.85 -6.76 25.41
N PHE A 327 -10.58 -6.37 25.23
CA PHE A 327 -10.20 -4.99 24.91
C PHE A 327 -10.19 -4.71 23.39
N ALA A 328 -10.27 -5.75 22.56
CA ALA A 328 -10.52 -5.62 21.13
C ALA A 328 -12.01 -5.87 20.85
N ALA A 329 -12.68 -4.88 20.26
CA ALA A 329 -14.08 -5.00 19.87
C ALA A 329 -14.21 -6.06 18.76
N MET A 330 -15.17 -6.98 18.91
CA MET A 330 -15.40 -8.06 17.97
C MET A 330 -16.90 -8.27 17.77
N PRO A 331 -17.42 -8.23 16.53
CA PRO A 331 -18.81 -8.56 16.25
C PRO A 331 -19.20 -9.93 16.78
N HIS A 332 -20.46 -10.10 17.19
CA HIS A 332 -20.91 -11.37 17.79
C HIS A 332 -20.75 -12.55 16.82
N GLU A 333 -21.06 -12.32 15.56
CA GLU A 333 -20.89 -13.26 14.46
C GLU A 333 -19.45 -13.68 14.23
N MET A 334 -18.47 -12.88 14.69
CA MET A 334 -17.03 -13.19 14.64
C MET A 334 -16.54 -14.05 15.82
N LEU A 335 -17.39 -14.30 16.82
CA LEU A 335 -17.04 -15.08 18.00
C LEU A 335 -17.05 -16.58 17.72
N CYS A 336 -16.04 -17.26 18.26
CA CYS A 336 -15.83 -18.67 18.03
C CYS A 336 -16.52 -19.58 19.05
N ALA A 337 -17.55 -20.30 18.59
CA ALA A 337 -18.09 -21.42 19.36
C ALA A 337 -17.10 -22.60 19.30
N THR A 338 -16.93 -23.31 20.41
CA THR A 338 -15.90 -24.33 20.68
C THR A 338 -15.84 -25.56 19.75
N GLN A 339 -16.59 -25.59 18.64
CA GLN A 339 -16.45 -26.63 17.62
C GLN A 339 -15.53 -26.15 16.48
N LEU A 340 -14.26 -26.53 16.60
CA LEU A 340 -13.30 -26.42 15.49
C LEU A 340 -13.82 -27.21 14.29
N THR A 341 -14.14 -26.49 13.22
CA THR A 341 -14.43 -27.01 11.88
C THR A 341 -13.30 -26.58 10.93
N ALA A 342 -13.45 -26.85 9.64
CA ALA A 342 -12.52 -26.35 8.63
C ALA A 342 -13.30 -25.60 7.55
N ALA A 343 -12.69 -24.54 7.03
CA ALA A 343 -13.26 -23.69 5.99
C ALA A 343 -12.20 -23.33 4.95
N ASN A 344 -12.59 -23.32 3.68
CA ASN A 344 -11.68 -23.04 2.58
C ASN A 344 -11.30 -21.54 2.51
N ILE A 345 -10.05 -21.23 2.17
CA ILE A 345 -9.62 -19.89 1.75
C ILE A 345 -9.10 -19.97 0.33
N ALA A 346 -9.71 -19.22 -0.59
CA ALA A 346 -9.34 -19.16 -1.99
C ALA A 346 -9.61 -17.76 -2.56
N GLY A 347 -9.25 -17.51 -3.82
CA GLY A 347 -9.56 -16.24 -4.46
C GLY A 347 -8.95 -16.09 -5.84
N GLY A 348 -8.99 -14.85 -6.36
CA GLY A 348 -8.48 -14.50 -7.68
C GLY A 348 -7.64 -13.23 -7.68
N LEU A 349 -6.68 -13.15 -8.61
CA LEU A 349 -5.88 -11.96 -8.89
C LEU A 349 -6.10 -11.52 -10.33
N GLN A 350 -6.58 -10.30 -10.51
CA GLN A 350 -6.89 -9.75 -11.82
C GLN A 350 -6.31 -8.35 -11.98
N THR A 351 -5.95 -7.95 -13.19
CA THR A 351 -5.64 -6.54 -13.49
C THR A 351 -6.91 -5.68 -13.44
N GLU A 352 -6.76 -4.36 -13.46
CA GLU A 352 -7.91 -3.44 -13.60
C GLU A 352 -8.76 -3.73 -14.86
N GLY A 353 -8.14 -4.31 -15.91
CA GLY A 353 -8.81 -4.76 -17.13
C GLY A 353 -9.41 -6.17 -17.06
N ASP A 354 -9.65 -6.72 -15.87
CA ASP A 354 -10.22 -8.04 -15.60
C ASP A 354 -9.36 -9.25 -16.09
N ALA A 355 -8.08 -9.03 -16.43
CA ALA A 355 -7.21 -10.10 -16.89
C ALA A 355 -6.57 -10.86 -15.70
N GLY A 356 -6.74 -12.18 -15.66
CA GLY A 356 -6.15 -13.02 -14.60
C GLY A 356 -4.62 -13.04 -14.64
N VAL A 357 -3.97 -12.84 -13.48
CA VAL A 357 -2.50 -12.81 -13.37
C VAL A 357 -1.97 -14.13 -12.83
N SER A 358 -1.17 -14.81 -13.66
CA SER A 358 -0.61 -16.12 -13.35
C SER A 358 0.70 -16.03 -12.57
N ASN A 359 1.06 -17.11 -11.87
CA ASN A 359 2.31 -17.24 -11.14
C ASN A 359 2.54 -16.10 -10.13
N VAL A 360 1.46 -15.65 -9.47
CA VAL A 360 1.57 -14.83 -8.26
C VAL A 360 1.73 -15.80 -7.09
N THR A 361 2.75 -15.60 -6.27
CA THR A 361 2.93 -16.37 -5.04
C THR A 361 1.97 -15.85 -3.99
N MET A 362 1.06 -16.71 -3.53
CA MET A 362 0.12 -16.40 -2.46
C MET A 362 0.61 -17.05 -1.18
N LYS A 363 0.80 -16.27 -0.12
CA LYS A 363 1.22 -16.75 1.20
C LYS A 363 0.10 -16.58 2.21
N ILE A 364 -0.01 -17.54 3.12
CA ILE A 364 -0.90 -17.48 4.28
C ILE A 364 -0.08 -17.59 5.56
N HIS A 365 -0.20 -16.58 6.42
CA HIS A 365 0.50 -16.48 7.69
C HIS A 365 -0.46 -16.60 8.88
N SER A 366 0.08 -16.72 10.08
CA SER A 366 -0.63 -16.40 11.33
C SER A 366 -1.14 -14.95 11.30
N ALA A 367 -2.19 -14.66 12.07
CA ALA A 367 -2.80 -13.33 12.11
C ALA A 367 -1.82 -12.17 12.41
N ASP A 368 -0.77 -12.44 13.19
CA ASP A 368 0.31 -11.50 13.52
C ASP A 368 1.44 -11.45 12.48
N GLY A 369 1.33 -12.21 11.39
CA GLY A 369 2.33 -12.33 10.32
C GLY A 369 3.59 -13.13 10.68
N ALA A 370 3.74 -13.57 11.94
CA ALA A 370 4.99 -14.13 12.45
C ALA A 370 5.32 -15.52 11.90
N VAL A 371 4.31 -16.32 11.54
CA VAL A 371 4.46 -17.70 11.09
C VAL A 371 3.84 -17.87 9.71
N LEU A 372 4.65 -18.24 8.71
CA LEU A 372 4.14 -18.69 7.41
C LEU A 372 3.55 -20.10 7.58
N TYR A 373 2.26 -20.25 7.32
CA TYR A 373 1.57 -21.54 7.38
C TYR A 373 1.67 -22.31 6.06
N ASP A 374 1.51 -21.63 4.93
CA ASP A 374 1.52 -22.26 3.61
C ASP A 374 1.76 -21.24 2.48
N GLU A 375 2.07 -21.75 1.29
CA GLU A 375 2.19 -20.96 0.06
C GLU A 375 1.61 -21.72 -1.14
N THR A 376 0.99 -20.98 -2.06
CA THR A 376 0.45 -21.50 -3.32
C THR A 376 0.71 -20.50 -4.46
N SER A 377 0.36 -20.84 -5.69
CA SER A 377 0.51 -19.94 -6.84
C SER A 377 -0.79 -19.83 -7.63
N SER A 378 -1.04 -18.63 -8.17
CA SER A 378 -2.19 -18.41 -9.04
C SER A 378 -2.03 -19.12 -10.39
N ASP A 379 -3.14 -19.62 -10.93
CA ASP A 379 -3.22 -20.23 -12.25
C ASP A 379 -3.37 -19.20 -13.39
N ALA A 380 -3.60 -19.66 -14.62
CA ALA A 380 -3.78 -18.79 -15.79
C ALA A 380 -5.06 -17.93 -15.75
N ALA A 381 -6.05 -18.27 -14.91
CA ALA A 381 -7.21 -17.43 -14.66
C ALA A 381 -6.98 -16.48 -13.47
N GLY A 382 -5.78 -16.49 -12.88
CA GLY A 382 -5.46 -15.75 -11.66
C GLY A 382 -6.00 -16.40 -10.40
N LEU A 383 -6.50 -17.63 -10.43
CA LEU A 383 -7.14 -18.28 -9.28
C LEU A 383 -6.11 -18.98 -8.39
N TYR A 384 -6.30 -18.89 -7.08
CA TYR A 384 -5.50 -19.60 -6.08
C TYR A 384 -6.41 -20.25 -5.03
N ASP A 385 -5.92 -21.31 -4.38
CA ASP A 385 -6.66 -22.05 -3.35
C ASP A 385 -5.67 -22.57 -2.29
N PHE A 386 -5.91 -22.21 -1.03
CA PHE A 386 -5.16 -22.69 0.12
C PHE A 386 -5.77 -23.96 0.73
N GLY A 387 -6.92 -24.42 0.24
CA GLY A 387 -7.67 -25.52 0.83
C GLY A 387 -8.33 -25.15 2.16
N ASP A 388 -8.79 -26.18 2.86
CA ASP A 388 -9.45 -26.03 4.15
C ASP A 388 -8.45 -25.64 5.25
N ARG A 389 -8.78 -24.57 5.98
CA ARG A 389 -8.05 -24.05 7.14
C ARG A 389 -8.89 -24.18 8.40
N SER A 390 -8.23 -24.20 9.56
CA SER A 390 -8.91 -24.33 10.84
C SER A 390 -9.81 -23.11 11.06
N THR A 391 -11.09 -23.34 11.31
CA THR A 391 -11.95 -22.23 11.74
C THR A 391 -11.50 -21.76 13.12
N CYS A 392 -11.74 -20.49 13.43
CA CYS A 392 -11.36 -19.82 14.67
C CYS A 392 -9.89 -19.48 14.85
N ASP A 393 -9.07 -19.81 13.86
CA ASP A 393 -7.75 -19.22 13.73
C ASP A 393 -7.83 -17.94 12.91
N GLY A 394 -6.90 -17.03 13.17
CA GLY A 394 -6.70 -15.85 12.36
C GLY A 394 -5.57 -16.03 11.34
N TYR A 395 -5.73 -15.41 10.18
CA TYR A 395 -4.85 -15.54 9.03
C TYR A 395 -4.51 -14.19 8.41
N LEU A 396 -3.31 -14.08 7.83
CA LEU A 396 -2.91 -12.95 6.99
C LEU A 396 -2.59 -13.47 5.59
N ILE A 397 -3.25 -12.92 4.57
CA ILE A 397 -3.09 -13.31 3.17
C ILE A 397 -2.22 -12.27 2.45
N GLU A 398 -1.09 -12.72 1.88
CA GLU A 398 -0.09 -11.87 1.24
C GLU A 398 0.20 -12.35 -0.20
N PRO A 399 -0.16 -11.59 -1.24
CA PRO A 399 0.31 -11.82 -2.60
C PRO A 399 1.73 -11.26 -2.81
N TYR A 400 2.53 -11.96 -3.63
CA TYR A 400 3.88 -11.53 -3.99
C TYR A 400 4.23 -11.93 -5.42
N LYS A 401 4.73 -10.97 -6.21
CA LYS A 401 5.31 -11.22 -7.53
C LYS A 401 6.32 -10.12 -7.88
N ASN A 402 7.54 -10.54 -8.24
CA ASN A 402 8.60 -9.64 -8.69
C ASN A 402 9.38 -10.30 -9.84
N ASP A 403 8.86 -10.16 -11.04
CA ASP A 403 9.45 -10.66 -12.27
C ASP A 403 9.22 -9.72 -13.45
N LEU A 404 10.08 -9.82 -14.47
CA LEU A 404 9.95 -9.14 -15.77
C LEU A 404 9.46 -7.70 -15.66
N ALA A 405 10.27 -6.83 -15.02
CA ALA A 405 9.87 -5.44 -14.80
C ALA A 405 9.53 -4.71 -16.12
N ASN A 406 10.11 -5.14 -17.24
CA ASN A 406 9.86 -4.61 -18.58
C ASN A 406 8.61 -5.15 -19.30
N ASN A 407 7.90 -6.14 -18.75
CA ASN A 407 6.69 -6.70 -19.38
C ASN A 407 5.59 -5.63 -19.51
N GLY A 408 5.25 -5.25 -20.75
CA GLY A 408 4.28 -4.18 -21.04
C GLY A 408 4.77 -2.77 -20.70
N VAL A 409 6.02 -2.59 -20.31
CA VAL A 409 6.56 -1.28 -19.92
C VAL A 409 7.37 -0.72 -21.07
N THR A 410 6.89 0.39 -21.63
CA THR A 410 7.37 0.98 -22.86
C THR A 410 7.57 2.50 -22.72
N THR A 411 8.20 3.12 -23.70
CA THR A 411 8.33 4.58 -23.78
C THR A 411 6.97 5.26 -23.94
N LEU A 412 5.92 4.56 -24.39
CA LEU A 412 4.57 5.10 -24.37
C LEU A 412 4.11 5.38 -22.94
N ASP A 413 4.46 4.53 -21.98
CA ASP A 413 4.16 4.76 -20.56
C ASP A 413 4.90 5.99 -20.03
N LEU A 414 6.13 6.25 -20.50
CA LEU A 414 6.83 7.49 -20.19
C LEU A 414 6.15 8.73 -20.79
N VAL A 415 5.54 8.61 -21.98
CA VAL A 415 4.75 9.69 -22.60
C VAL A 415 3.48 9.95 -21.77
N LEU A 416 2.76 8.91 -21.37
CA LEU A 416 1.57 9.02 -20.49
C LEU A 416 1.92 9.63 -19.13
N LEU A 417 3.04 9.19 -18.54
CA LEU A 417 3.54 9.73 -17.27
C LEU A 417 3.93 11.21 -17.38
N ARG A 418 4.63 11.60 -18.44
CA ARG A 418 4.96 13.00 -18.72
C ARG A 418 3.69 13.85 -18.84
N ASN A 419 2.71 13.37 -19.57
CA ASN A 419 1.42 14.04 -19.77
C ASN A 419 0.74 14.29 -18.41
N HIS A 420 0.64 13.26 -17.57
CA HIS A 420 0.12 13.40 -16.20
C HIS A 420 0.88 14.44 -15.37
N ILE A 421 2.22 14.40 -15.33
CA ILE A 421 3.05 15.35 -14.58
C ILE A 421 2.84 16.80 -15.06
N LEU A 422 2.60 16.98 -16.36
CA LEU A 422 2.33 18.29 -16.96
C LEU A 422 0.86 18.74 -16.81
N GLY A 423 -0.02 17.88 -16.29
CA GLY A 423 -1.47 18.15 -16.18
C GLY A 423 -2.18 18.13 -17.54
N VAL A 424 -1.62 17.44 -18.53
CA VAL A 424 -2.19 17.21 -19.85
C VAL A 424 -2.66 15.77 -19.89
N ASP A 425 -3.95 15.50 -20.12
CA ASP A 425 -4.51 14.13 -20.10
C ASP A 425 -4.04 13.29 -18.88
N PRO A 426 -4.38 13.73 -17.65
CA PRO A 426 -3.94 13.05 -16.44
C PRO A 426 -4.50 11.63 -16.35
N LEU A 427 -3.70 10.71 -15.80
CA LEU A 427 -4.15 9.38 -15.36
C LEU A 427 -5.39 9.51 -14.46
N ASP A 428 -6.40 8.68 -14.71
CA ASP A 428 -7.74 8.78 -14.13
C ASP A 428 -8.12 7.59 -13.23
N SER A 429 -7.19 6.66 -13.02
CA SER A 429 -7.33 5.51 -12.12
C SER A 429 -6.34 5.55 -10.96
N PRO A 430 -6.76 5.22 -9.71
CA PRO A 430 -5.84 5.02 -8.60
C PRO A 430 -4.80 3.92 -8.89
N TYR A 431 -5.17 2.90 -9.66
CA TYR A 431 -4.25 1.81 -10.02
C TYR A 431 -3.17 2.28 -11.00
N GLN A 432 -3.50 3.17 -11.94
CA GLN A 432 -2.51 3.80 -12.81
C GLN A 432 -1.57 4.73 -12.02
N LEU A 433 -2.07 5.47 -11.03
CA LEU A 433 -1.23 6.30 -10.17
C LEU A 433 -0.25 5.45 -9.35
N ILE A 434 -0.70 4.29 -8.85
CA ILE A 434 0.17 3.32 -8.16
C ILE A 434 1.19 2.71 -9.12
N ALA A 435 0.80 2.38 -10.35
CA ALA A 435 1.71 1.89 -11.39
C ALA A 435 2.77 2.94 -11.78
N ALA A 436 2.40 4.22 -11.78
CA ALA A 436 3.26 5.35 -12.09
C ALA A 436 4.29 5.68 -11.01
N ASP A 437 4.02 5.38 -9.74
CA ASP A 437 4.97 5.55 -8.62
C ASP A 437 6.00 4.39 -8.57
N ALA A 438 6.81 4.29 -9.63
CA ALA A 438 7.75 3.18 -9.82
C ALA A 438 8.82 3.10 -8.72
N ASN A 439 9.20 4.22 -8.11
CA ASN A 439 10.18 4.24 -7.02
C ASN A 439 9.56 4.10 -5.61
N ARG A 440 8.23 3.93 -5.52
CA ARG A 440 7.46 3.78 -4.27
C ARG A 440 7.62 4.98 -3.31
N SER A 441 7.72 6.18 -3.85
CA SER A 441 7.84 7.43 -3.07
C SER A 441 6.50 7.98 -2.60
N GLN A 442 5.38 7.41 -3.04
CA GLN A 442 4.03 7.93 -2.83
C GLN A 442 3.79 9.26 -3.56
N THR A 443 4.59 9.58 -4.59
CA THR A 443 4.45 10.79 -5.39
C THR A 443 4.86 10.51 -6.83
N VAL A 444 3.94 10.77 -7.76
CA VAL A 444 4.21 10.59 -9.20
C VAL A 444 5.05 11.78 -9.71
N SER A 445 6.28 11.53 -10.13
CA SER A 445 7.22 12.60 -10.52
C SER A 445 8.23 12.16 -11.59
N THR A 446 9.15 13.07 -11.94
CA THR A 446 10.21 12.78 -12.92
C THR A 446 11.21 11.73 -12.44
N THR A 447 11.31 11.45 -11.13
CA THR A 447 12.15 10.36 -10.64
C THR A 447 11.57 8.99 -10.97
N ASP A 448 10.24 8.87 -11.10
CA ASP A 448 9.57 7.65 -11.57
C ASP A 448 9.82 7.42 -13.05
N MET A 449 9.78 8.48 -13.86
CA MET A 449 10.16 8.41 -15.27
C MET A 449 11.56 7.83 -15.45
N VAL A 450 12.53 8.27 -14.63
CA VAL A 450 13.91 7.74 -14.66
C VAL A 450 13.95 6.26 -14.26
N ALA A 451 13.17 5.85 -13.25
CA ALA A 451 13.12 4.45 -12.82
C ALA A 451 12.55 3.55 -13.93
N ILE A 452 11.44 3.94 -14.55
CA ILE A 452 10.82 3.23 -15.67
C ILE A 452 11.75 3.19 -16.89
N GLN A 453 12.40 4.31 -17.23
CA GLN A 453 13.32 4.39 -18.38
C GLN A 453 14.51 3.43 -18.23
N LYS A 454 15.06 3.27 -17.02
CA LYS A 454 16.16 2.32 -16.79
C LYS A 454 15.75 0.87 -17.07
N VAL A 455 14.52 0.50 -16.74
CA VAL A 455 13.96 -0.83 -17.03
C VAL A 455 13.77 -1.02 -18.54
N ILE A 456 13.19 -0.03 -19.24
CA ILE A 456 13.02 -0.06 -20.70
C ILE A 456 14.37 -0.21 -21.43
N LEU A 457 15.39 0.49 -20.93
CA LEU A 457 16.76 0.46 -21.47
C LEU A 457 17.55 -0.78 -21.04
N THR A 458 16.98 -1.68 -20.26
CA THR A 458 17.68 -2.86 -19.71
C THR A 458 18.96 -2.51 -18.94
N ILE A 459 18.98 -1.34 -18.29
CA ILE A 459 20.04 -0.92 -17.36
C ILE A 459 19.89 -1.66 -16.03
N VAL A 460 18.63 -1.89 -15.64
CA VAL A 460 18.23 -2.68 -14.47
C VAL A 460 17.10 -3.63 -14.87
N ASP A 461 17.05 -4.80 -14.24
CA ASP A 461 16.01 -5.80 -14.49
C ASP A 461 14.85 -5.71 -13.48
N GLU A 462 15.01 -4.90 -12.43
CA GLU A 462 14.04 -4.66 -11.36
C GLU A 462 14.09 -3.22 -10.84
N PHE A 463 13.06 -2.80 -10.09
CA PHE A 463 13.01 -1.48 -9.46
C PHE A 463 13.70 -1.52 -8.07
N ASP A 464 14.54 -0.53 -7.75
CA ASP A 464 15.37 -0.53 -6.52
C ASP A 464 14.56 -0.61 -5.20
N ASN A 465 13.37 0.01 -5.16
CA ASN A 465 12.54 0.15 -3.94
C ASN A 465 11.10 -0.37 -4.14
N ASN A 466 10.86 -1.12 -5.21
CA ASN A 466 9.53 -1.57 -5.57
C ASN A 466 9.57 -2.97 -6.21
N THR A 467 8.46 -3.69 -6.15
CA THR A 467 8.28 -4.93 -6.90
C THR A 467 7.71 -4.63 -8.27
N SER A 468 7.91 -5.52 -9.25
CA SER A 468 7.34 -5.33 -10.58
C SER A 468 5.81 -5.41 -10.62
N TRP A 469 5.20 -6.02 -9.60
CA TRP A 469 3.76 -6.07 -9.35
C TRP A 469 3.43 -5.66 -7.92
N ARG A 470 2.34 -4.91 -7.76
CA ARG A 470 1.71 -4.63 -6.46
C ARG A 470 0.26 -5.10 -6.46
N PHE A 471 -0.32 -5.21 -5.28
CA PHE A 471 -1.65 -5.80 -5.12
C PHE A 471 -2.50 -5.00 -4.15
N VAL A 472 -3.78 -4.86 -4.45
CA VAL A 472 -4.77 -4.18 -3.61
C VAL A 472 -5.97 -5.11 -3.46
N PRO A 473 -6.52 -5.35 -2.26
CA PRO A 473 -7.76 -6.11 -2.11
C PRO A 473 -8.87 -5.55 -3.02
N ALA A 474 -9.57 -6.41 -3.75
CA ALA A 474 -10.52 -5.98 -4.78
C ALA A 474 -11.77 -5.27 -4.22
N ASP A 475 -12.05 -5.43 -2.93
CA ASP A 475 -13.12 -4.76 -2.20
C ASP A 475 -12.66 -3.49 -1.47
N TYR A 476 -11.38 -3.10 -1.61
CA TYR A 476 -10.87 -1.87 -1.03
C TYR A 476 -11.38 -0.64 -1.78
N GLU A 477 -12.00 0.29 -1.04
CA GLU A 477 -12.47 1.58 -1.56
C GLU A 477 -11.45 2.68 -1.20
N PHE A 478 -10.84 3.29 -2.20
CA PHE A 478 -9.96 4.45 -1.99
C PHE A 478 -10.77 5.66 -1.50
N ALA A 479 -10.36 6.25 -0.38
CA ALA A 479 -10.99 7.45 0.17
C ALA A 479 -10.88 8.66 -0.78
N ASP A 480 -9.73 8.78 -1.44
CA ASP A 480 -9.46 9.74 -2.50
C ASP A 480 -8.85 9.02 -3.71
N PRO A 481 -9.65 8.66 -4.72
CA PRO A 481 -9.14 8.01 -5.93
C PRO A 481 -8.16 8.86 -6.75
N GLU A 482 -8.17 10.20 -6.60
CA GLU A 482 -7.20 11.08 -7.27
C GLU A 482 -5.84 11.11 -6.54
N ASN A 483 -5.80 10.63 -5.29
CA ASN A 483 -4.59 10.50 -4.50
C ASN A 483 -4.63 9.22 -3.63
N PRO A 484 -4.38 8.03 -4.23
CA PRO A 484 -4.47 6.75 -3.52
C PRO A 484 -3.43 6.58 -2.40
N PHE A 485 -2.48 7.51 -2.27
CA PHE A 485 -1.44 7.49 -1.26
C PHE A 485 -1.79 8.25 0.02
N ALA A 486 -2.86 9.05 0.02
CA ALA A 486 -3.20 9.95 1.13
C ALA A 486 -3.35 9.23 2.48
N ASP A 487 -4.04 8.09 2.48
CA ASP A 487 -4.31 7.27 3.67
C ASP A 487 -3.55 5.94 3.66
N GLY A 488 -2.69 5.72 2.66
CA GLY A 488 -2.15 4.41 2.33
C GLY A 488 -3.23 3.41 1.89
N PHE A 489 -2.82 2.24 1.43
CA PHE A 489 -3.73 1.16 1.06
C PHE A 489 -3.17 -0.20 1.50
N PRO A 490 -4.04 -1.18 1.82
CA PRO A 490 -3.59 -2.50 2.19
C PRO A 490 -3.06 -3.26 0.98
N GLU A 491 -1.96 -3.99 1.18
CA GLU A 491 -1.45 -4.96 0.20
C GLU A 491 -1.65 -6.41 0.67
N THR A 492 -2.35 -6.58 1.79
CA THR A 492 -2.66 -7.87 2.43
C THR A 492 -4.09 -7.87 2.94
N VAL A 493 -4.64 -9.05 3.23
CA VAL A 493 -5.96 -9.21 3.85
C VAL A 493 -5.82 -9.96 5.17
N GLN A 494 -6.26 -9.33 6.25
CA GLN A 494 -6.31 -9.96 7.58
C GLN A 494 -7.68 -10.59 7.79
N ILE A 495 -7.68 -11.85 8.20
CA ILE A 495 -8.85 -12.61 8.63
C ILE A 495 -8.69 -12.82 10.13
N PRO A 496 -9.33 -12.04 11.01
CA PRO A 496 -9.13 -12.16 12.45
C PRO A 496 -9.54 -13.53 12.99
N ASN A 497 -10.68 -14.05 12.52
CA ASN A 497 -11.18 -15.40 12.78
C ASN A 497 -11.80 -15.97 11.50
N LEU A 498 -11.31 -17.12 11.05
CA LEU A 498 -11.95 -17.84 9.94
C LEU A 498 -13.20 -18.57 10.44
N LEU A 499 -14.38 -18.20 9.95
CA LEU A 499 -15.64 -18.80 10.41
C LEU A 499 -16.39 -19.59 9.35
N ALA A 500 -16.17 -19.23 8.10
CA ALA A 500 -16.75 -19.83 6.91
C ALA A 500 -15.77 -19.66 5.76
N ALA A 501 -16.04 -20.35 4.64
CA ALA A 501 -15.18 -20.24 3.46
C ALA A 501 -15.07 -18.77 3.02
N GLN A 502 -13.86 -18.35 2.67
CA GLN A 502 -13.54 -16.99 2.26
C GLN A 502 -13.09 -16.97 0.80
N THR A 503 -13.55 -15.97 0.06
CA THR A 503 -13.08 -15.65 -1.29
C THR A 503 -12.41 -14.29 -1.26
N ILE A 504 -11.09 -14.26 -1.43
CA ILE A 504 -10.27 -13.07 -1.24
C ILE A 504 -9.61 -12.70 -2.56
N ASN A 505 -10.10 -11.62 -3.18
CA ASN A 505 -9.64 -11.19 -4.49
C ASN A 505 -8.71 -9.99 -4.38
N PHE A 506 -7.79 -9.85 -5.33
CA PHE A 506 -6.88 -8.72 -5.43
C PHE A 506 -6.88 -8.14 -6.85
N ILE A 507 -6.76 -6.81 -6.93
CA ILE A 507 -6.34 -6.11 -8.15
C ILE A 507 -4.82 -6.10 -8.20
N ALA A 508 -4.25 -6.65 -9.27
CA ALA A 508 -2.83 -6.73 -9.55
C ALA A 508 -2.41 -5.57 -10.47
N ILE A 509 -1.38 -4.85 -10.06
CA ILE A 509 -0.93 -3.60 -10.68
C ILE A 509 0.50 -3.81 -11.17
N LYS A 510 0.71 -3.76 -12.49
CA LYS A 510 2.03 -3.85 -13.09
C LYS A 510 2.73 -2.49 -12.95
N ILE A 511 3.81 -2.44 -12.19
CA ILE A 511 4.56 -1.20 -12.00
C ILE A 511 5.23 -0.79 -13.31
N GLY A 512 5.05 0.48 -13.69
CA GLY A 512 5.55 1.09 -14.92
C GLY A 512 4.65 0.94 -16.15
N ASP A 513 3.62 0.09 -16.12
CA ASP A 513 2.67 -0.10 -17.24
C ASP A 513 1.39 0.71 -16.96
N LEU A 514 1.21 1.79 -17.71
CA LEU A 514 0.13 2.76 -17.50
C LEU A 514 -1.04 2.60 -18.47
N ASN A 515 -0.84 1.79 -19.53
CA ASN A 515 -1.86 1.49 -20.54
C ASN A 515 -2.38 0.04 -20.45
N GLY A 516 -1.87 -0.76 -19.52
CA GLY A 516 -2.34 -2.12 -19.26
C GLY A 516 -1.95 -3.11 -20.34
N THR A 517 -0.75 -2.95 -20.94
CA THR A 517 -0.28 -3.80 -22.03
C THR A 517 0.57 -4.99 -21.60
N ALA A 518 0.89 -5.11 -20.32
CA ALA A 518 1.61 -6.27 -19.78
C ALA A 518 0.88 -7.58 -20.04
N ASP A 519 1.61 -8.60 -20.47
CA ASP A 519 1.09 -9.96 -20.64
C ASP A 519 1.02 -10.65 -19.26
N PRO A 520 -0.18 -10.86 -18.68
CA PRO A 520 -0.32 -11.45 -17.35
C PRO A 520 -0.09 -12.97 -17.34
N LEU A 521 -0.01 -13.61 -18.51
CA LEU A 521 0.25 -15.03 -18.68
C LEU A 521 1.71 -15.34 -19.02
N GLN A 522 2.49 -14.32 -19.40
CA GLN A 522 3.88 -14.45 -19.86
C GLN A 522 4.06 -15.53 -20.93
N LEU A 523 3.11 -15.64 -21.87
CA LEU A 523 3.14 -16.63 -22.95
C LEU A 523 4.17 -16.29 -24.03
N GLY A 524 4.76 -15.09 -23.98
CA GLY A 524 5.84 -14.65 -24.88
C GLY A 524 5.33 -14.23 -26.26
N ASP A 525 4.02 -14.12 -26.44
CA ASP A 525 3.39 -13.55 -27.63
C ASP A 525 3.28 -12.03 -27.44
N GLU A 526 4.43 -11.34 -27.35
CA GLU A 526 4.46 -9.90 -27.60
C GLU A 526 3.71 -9.62 -28.92
N PRO A 527 2.87 -8.59 -29.04
CA PRO A 527 2.27 -8.20 -30.30
C PRO A 527 3.39 -7.91 -31.29
N SER A 528 3.72 -8.93 -32.07
CA SER A 528 4.71 -8.87 -33.12
C SER A 528 4.32 -7.72 -34.03
N ASP A 529 5.00 -6.58 -33.95
CA ASP A 529 5.44 -5.82 -35.11
C ASP A 529 4.32 -5.77 -36.19
N ARG A 530 3.14 -5.28 -35.78
CA ARG A 530 1.83 -5.58 -36.40
C ARG A 530 1.28 -4.41 -37.19
N SER A 531 1.82 -3.21 -37.01
CA SER A 531 1.50 -2.07 -37.85
C SER A 531 2.31 -2.12 -39.13
N ASP A 532 1.62 -1.91 -40.25
CA ASP A 532 2.24 -1.72 -41.57
C ASP A 532 2.97 -0.36 -41.65
N ASP A 533 2.62 0.57 -40.76
CA ASP A 533 3.23 1.90 -40.61
C ASP A 533 4.41 1.86 -39.63
N GLN A 534 5.56 2.39 -40.06
CA GLN A 534 6.79 2.44 -39.27
C GLN A 534 7.44 3.83 -39.32
N LEU A 535 8.19 4.17 -38.27
CA LEU A 535 9.22 5.20 -38.30
C LEU A 535 10.52 4.57 -38.83
N LEU A 536 11.00 5.04 -39.99
CA LEU A 536 12.23 4.54 -40.58
C LEU A 536 13.40 5.44 -40.29
N PHE A 537 14.40 4.90 -39.58
CA PHE A 537 15.70 5.53 -39.45
C PHE A 537 16.53 5.31 -40.71
N ALA A 538 16.90 6.37 -41.41
CA ALA A 538 17.77 6.31 -42.58
C ALA A 538 19.24 6.54 -42.20
N VAL A 539 20.13 5.67 -42.68
CA VAL A 539 21.59 5.74 -42.47
C VAL A 539 22.35 5.45 -43.76
N GLU A 540 23.48 6.11 -43.97
CA GLU A 540 24.34 5.89 -45.16
C GLU A 540 24.94 4.47 -45.14
N ASP A 541 24.75 3.73 -46.22
CA ASP A 541 25.47 2.48 -46.48
C ASP A 541 26.78 2.75 -47.20
N ARG A 542 27.86 2.20 -46.63
CA ARG A 542 29.22 2.36 -47.15
C ARG A 542 30.08 1.19 -46.73
N GLU A 543 31.09 0.90 -47.54
CA GLU A 543 32.16 -0.04 -47.19
C GLU A 543 33.04 0.57 -46.09
N LEU A 544 33.37 -0.25 -45.09
CA LEU A 544 34.19 0.16 -43.96
C LEU A 544 35.68 -0.12 -44.20
N GLU A 545 36.53 0.75 -43.65
CA GLU A 545 37.99 0.59 -43.63
C GLU A 545 38.46 0.24 -42.21
N ALA A 546 39.41 -0.69 -42.12
CA ALA A 546 39.88 -1.18 -40.82
C ALA A 546 40.67 -0.09 -40.07
N GLY A 547 40.35 0.11 -38.79
CA GLY A 547 40.97 1.09 -37.90
C GLY A 547 40.45 2.51 -38.06
N GLN A 548 39.41 2.75 -38.88
CA GLN A 548 38.79 4.06 -39.01
C GLN A 548 37.57 4.24 -38.10
N SER A 549 37.33 5.50 -37.73
CA SER A 549 36.11 5.93 -37.07
C SER A 549 34.98 6.02 -38.10
N VAL A 550 33.84 5.42 -37.77
CA VAL A 550 32.63 5.36 -38.59
C VAL A 550 31.56 6.21 -37.89
N GLU A 551 31.27 7.39 -38.44
CA GLU A 551 30.20 8.26 -37.94
C GLU A 551 28.89 7.98 -38.66
N ILE A 552 27.95 7.29 -38.00
CA ILE A 552 26.65 6.93 -38.56
C ILE A 552 25.65 8.02 -38.22
N VAL A 553 25.26 8.82 -39.21
CA VAL A 553 24.25 9.87 -39.07
C VAL A 553 22.86 9.24 -39.20
N PHE A 554 22.00 9.46 -38.23
CA PHE A 554 20.61 9.01 -38.25
C PHE A 554 19.68 10.14 -38.68
N GLN A 555 18.82 9.85 -39.65
CA GLN A 555 17.68 10.66 -40.09
C GLN A 555 16.42 9.83 -39.93
N ALA A 556 15.21 10.41 -39.92
CA ALA A 556 13.99 9.60 -39.92
C ALA A 556 12.82 10.26 -40.65
N ASP A 557 12.12 9.49 -41.48
CA ASP A 557 11.17 9.96 -42.49
C ASP A 557 9.94 10.69 -41.93
N ARG A 558 9.37 10.23 -40.83
CA ARG A 558 8.18 10.81 -40.17
C ARG A 558 8.47 11.34 -38.78
N ILE A 559 9.73 11.72 -38.52
CA ILE A 559 10.15 12.16 -37.18
C ILE A 559 9.27 13.28 -36.64
N ALA A 560 8.81 14.21 -37.49
CA ALA A 560 7.99 15.37 -37.16
C ALA A 560 6.64 15.05 -36.51
N GLU A 561 6.17 13.80 -36.61
CA GLU A 561 4.89 13.35 -36.08
C GLU A 561 5.04 12.63 -34.73
N MET A 562 6.28 12.27 -34.36
CA MET A 562 6.57 11.41 -33.22
C MET A 562 6.64 12.20 -31.89
N VAL A 563 6.23 11.53 -30.81
CA VAL A 563 6.41 12.00 -29.43
C VAL A 563 7.33 11.09 -28.61
N GLY A 564 7.67 9.93 -29.16
CA GLY A 564 8.68 9.03 -28.62
C GLY A 564 8.93 7.83 -29.52
N TYR A 565 10.00 7.10 -29.23
CA TYR A 565 10.32 5.82 -29.84
C TYR A 565 11.27 5.00 -28.96
N GLN A 566 11.35 3.72 -29.28
CA GLN A 566 12.28 2.77 -28.67
C GLN A 566 12.64 1.65 -29.66
N TYR A 567 13.80 1.04 -29.48
CA TYR A 567 14.25 -0.12 -30.25
C TYR A 567 15.54 -0.70 -29.69
N THR A 568 15.94 -1.86 -30.23
CA THR A 568 17.29 -2.40 -30.10
C THR A 568 18.06 -2.24 -31.40
N LEU A 569 19.19 -1.54 -31.38
CA LEU A 569 20.14 -1.47 -32.49
C LEU A 569 21.24 -2.50 -32.27
N ASN A 570 21.25 -3.56 -33.07
CA ASN A 570 22.26 -4.61 -33.00
C ASN A 570 23.39 -4.32 -33.97
N TYR A 571 24.63 -4.52 -33.53
CA TYR A 571 25.83 -4.46 -34.34
C TYR A 571 26.70 -5.71 -34.14
N ASP A 572 27.59 -6.03 -35.08
CA ASP A 572 28.59 -7.09 -34.87
C ASP A 572 29.74 -6.58 -33.98
N PRO A 573 29.85 -7.06 -32.72
CA PRO A 573 30.87 -6.60 -31.79
C PRO A 573 32.29 -7.09 -32.14
N GLY A 574 32.42 -8.05 -33.07
CA GLY A 574 33.71 -8.44 -33.66
C GLY A 574 34.20 -7.46 -34.73
N ALA A 575 33.28 -6.72 -35.37
CA ALA A 575 33.56 -5.82 -36.46
C ALA A 575 33.55 -4.33 -36.06
N LEU A 576 32.70 -3.96 -35.11
CA LEU A 576 32.47 -2.59 -34.68
C LEU A 576 32.59 -2.46 -33.16
N THR A 577 33.33 -1.44 -32.70
CA THR A 577 33.39 -1.05 -31.28
C THR A 577 32.70 0.29 -31.11
N PHE A 578 31.70 0.39 -30.21
CA PHE A 578 31.02 1.67 -29.96
C PHE A 578 31.99 2.69 -29.35
N ALA A 579 32.03 3.90 -29.91
CA ALA A 579 32.95 4.96 -29.51
C ALA A 579 32.24 6.19 -28.90
N GLY A 580 30.95 6.41 -29.19
CA GLY A 580 30.17 7.45 -28.53
C GLY A 580 28.95 7.92 -29.31
N LEU A 581 28.18 8.81 -28.64
CA LEU A 581 27.04 9.54 -29.20
C LEU A 581 27.42 11.01 -29.40
N LYS A 582 26.96 11.58 -30.51
CA LYS A 582 26.91 13.03 -30.72
C LYS A 582 25.46 13.45 -31.04
N PRO A 583 24.77 14.13 -30.11
CA PRO A 583 23.45 14.70 -30.35
C PRO A 583 23.48 15.76 -31.46
N LEU A 584 22.42 15.86 -32.26
CA LEU A 584 22.25 16.88 -33.30
C LEU A 584 20.88 17.57 -33.18
N ALA A 585 19.96 17.36 -34.12
CA ALA A 585 18.68 18.08 -34.17
C ALA A 585 17.62 17.51 -33.21
N LEU A 586 17.75 16.26 -32.76
CA LEU A 586 16.75 15.62 -31.91
C LEU A 586 16.79 16.23 -30.49
N PRO A 587 15.70 16.85 -30.01
CA PRO A 587 15.67 17.48 -28.68
C PRO A 587 15.82 16.45 -27.57
N ASP A 588 16.50 16.84 -26.49
CA ASP A 588 16.61 16.03 -25.27
C ASP A 588 17.11 14.59 -25.51
N PHE A 589 17.93 14.40 -26.56
CA PHE A 589 18.58 13.13 -26.87
C PHE A 589 20.04 13.13 -26.41
N GLY A 590 20.37 12.25 -25.48
CA GLY A 590 21.67 12.16 -24.83
C GLY A 590 22.04 10.73 -24.39
N ASN A 591 23.04 10.63 -23.51
CA ASN A 591 23.53 9.34 -22.98
C ASN A 591 22.51 8.63 -22.09
N GLU A 592 21.53 9.36 -21.58
CA GLU A 592 20.41 8.88 -20.79
C GLU A 592 19.37 8.11 -21.61
N ASN A 593 19.38 8.24 -22.95
CA ASN A 593 18.39 7.62 -23.83
C ASN A 593 18.83 6.27 -24.40
N PHE A 594 20.02 5.79 -24.08
CA PHE A 594 20.48 4.50 -24.58
C PHE A 594 21.36 3.74 -23.58
N HIS A 595 21.39 2.42 -23.72
CA HIS A 595 22.31 1.55 -22.99
C HIS A 595 23.08 0.66 -23.97
N VAL A 596 24.41 0.68 -23.87
CA VAL A 596 25.30 -0.09 -24.74
C VAL A 596 25.70 -1.39 -24.05
N MET A 597 25.29 -2.50 -24.63
CA MET A 597 25.69 -3.84 -24.23
C MET A 597 26.80 -4.32 -25.16
N GLU A 598 28.04 -3.89 -24.88
CA GLU A 598 29.19 -4.12 -25.76
C GLU A 598 29.39 -5.61 -26.11
N ASP A 599 29.33 -6.49 -25.12
CA ASP A 599 29.49 -7.94 -25.30
C ASP A 599 28.37 -8.58 -26.13
N ALA A 600 27.17 -8.01 -26.08
CA ALA A 600 26.01 -8.52 -26.80
C ALA A 600 25.89 -7.94 -28.22
N GLY A 601 26.69 -6.92 -28.55
CA GLY A 601 26.58 -6.15 -29.78
C GLY A 601 25.22 -5.47 -29.91
N ALA A 602 24.73 -4.85 -28.84
CA ALA A 602 23.39 -4.25 -28.83
C ALA A 602 23.38 -2.88 -28.13
N ILE A 603 22.55 -1.98 -28.65
CA ILE A 603 22.24 -0.68 -28.05
C ILE A 603 20.74 -0.57 -27.92
N THR A 604 20.20 -0.57 -26.70
CA THR A 604 18.79 -0.27 -26.45
C THR A 604 18.59 1.23 -26.43
N VAL A 605 17.50 1.71 -27.02
CA VAL A 605 17.19 3.14 -27.14
C VAL A 605 15.76 3.38 -26.68
N SER A 606 15.56 4.47 -25.92
CA SER A 606 14.25 4.97 -25.50
C SER A 606 14.31 6.50 -25.43
N TRP A 607 13.53 7.15 -26.28
CA TRP A 607 13.46 8.60 -26.39
C TRP A 607 12.02 9.08 -26.38
N LEU A 608 11.78 10.19 -25.71
CA LEU A 608 10.53 10.94 -25.79
C LEU A 608 10.83 12.44 -25.91
N GLY A 609 9.99 13.18 -26.62
CA GLY A 609 10.17 14.60 -26.83
C GLY A 609 9.28 15.18 -27.92
N GLU A 610 9.46 16.46 -28.25
CA GLU A 610 8.65 17.17 -29.25
C GLU A 610 9.43 17.36 -30.56
N THR A 611 8.92 16.84 -31.67
CA THR A 611 9.64 16.87 -32.96
C THR A 611 9.03 17.79 -34.02
N LYS A 612 7.99 18.57 -33.70
CA LYS A 612 7.15 19.24 -34.73
C LYS A 612 7.87 20.13 -35.73
N GLU A 613 9.04 20.64 -35.35
CA GLU A 613 9.85 21.55 -36.17
C GLU A 613 10.88 20.80 -37.05
N LEU A 614 11.03 19.48 -36.86
CA LEU A 614 11.97 18.65 -37.60
C LEU A 614 11.38 18.22 -38.96
N GLN A 615 12.28 17.93 -39.90
CA GLN A 615 11.99 17.37 -41.22
C GLN A 615 12.67 16.02 -41.39
N ALA A 616 12.25 15.27 -42.41
CA ALA A 616 12.77 13.93 -42.69
C ALA A 616 14.30 13.91 -42.91
N GLU A 617 14.83 14.99 -43.49
CA GLU A 617 16.23 15.15 -43.85
C GLU A 617 17.08 15.74 -42.71
N ASP A 618 16.49 16.13 -41.60
CA ASP A 618 17.25 16.69 -40.48
C ASP A 618 18.11 15.59 -39.82
N PRO A 619 19.43 15.80 -39.67
CA PRO A 619 20.28 14.84 -38.98
C PRO A 619 19.97 14.88 -37.48
N LEU A 620 19.45 13.76 -36.95
CA LEU A 620 18.91 13.66 -35.60
C LEU A 620 20.03 13.49 -34.56
N PHE A 621 20.94 12.54 -34.82
CA PHE A 621 22.10 12.24 -33.99
C PHE A 621 23.13 11.43 -34.77
N VAL A 622 24.33 11.27 -34.19
CA VAL A 622 25.42 10.45 -34.74
C VAL A 622 25.86 9.42 -33.73
N LEU A 623 25.91 8.14 -34.15
CA LEU A 623 26.61 7.10 -33.42
C LEU A 623 27.98 6.87 -34.05
N SER A 624 29.02 6.95 -33.24
CA SER A 624 30.39 6.73 -33.66
C SER A 624 30.84 5.32 -33.28
N PHE A 625 31.43 4.61 -34.23
CA PHE A 625 32.06 3.31 -34.02
C PHE A 625 33.51 3.33 -34.50
N GLU A 626 34.34 2.42 -34.01
CA GLU A 626 35.62 2.06 -34.62
C GLU A 626 35.46 0.74 -35.38
N SER A 627 35.86 0.70 -36.65
CA SER A 627 35.81 -0.51 -37.48
C SER A 627 37.09 -1.34 -37.33
N SER A 628 36.95 -2.66 -37.24
CA SER A 628 38.06 -3.63 -37.31
C SER A 628 38.13 -4.38 -38.65
N VAL A 629 37.17 -4.12 -39.56
CA VAL A 629 36.97 -4.84 -40.82
C VAL A 629 37.23 -3.96 -42.04
N GLU A 630 37.54 -4.60 -43.17
CA GLU A 630 37.87 -3.96 -44.44
C GLU A 630 36.92 -4.46 -45.54
N GLY A 631 36.30 -3.54 -46.28
CA GLY A 631 35.47 -3.86 -47.46
C GLY A 631 34.10 -4.48 -47.15
N VAL A 632 33.65 -4.43 -45.89
CA VAL A 632 32.31 -4.89 -45.48
C VAL A 632 31.36 -3.69 -45.45
N SER A 633 30.15 -3.83 -46.00
CA SER A 633 29.15 -2.76 -45.98
C SER A 633 28.50 -2.65 -44.61
N LEU A 634 28.19 -1.42 -44.17
CA LEU A 634 27.54 -1.19 -42.88
C LEU A 634 26.19 -1.93 -42.75
N SER A 635 25.46 -2.08 -43.86
CA SER A 635 24.21 -2.83 -43.92
C SER A 635 24.32 -4.32 -43.59
N GLU A 636 25.53 -4.89 -43.59
CA GLU A 636 25.78 -6.27 -43.17
C GLU A 636 26.06 -6.40 -41.66
N LEU A 637 26.37 -5.27 -40.99
CA LEU A 637 26.87 -5.24 -39.62
C LEU A 637 25.92 -4.59 -38.64
N LEU A 638 24.83 -3.96 -39.10
CA LEU A 638 23.92 -3.17 -38.27
C LEU A 638 22.46 -3.51 -38.59
N THR A 639 21.66 -3.78 -37.56
CA THR A 639 20.22 -4.09 -37.69
C THR A 639 19.44 -3.46 -36.53
N LEU A 640 18.13 -3.25 -36.72
CA LEU A 640 17.24 -2.72 -35.69
C LEU A 640 16.10 -3.71 -35.49
N ASP A 641 15.87 -4.15 -34.25
CA ASP A 641 14.84 -5.12 -33.89
C ASP A 641 14.34 -4.96 -32.44
N SER A 642 13.52 -5.93 -32.01
CA SER A 642 12.91 -6.01 -30.67
C SER A 642 13.66 -6.96 -29.72
N ARG A 643 14.98 -7.20 -29.89
CA ARG A 643 15.71 -8.22 -29.11
C ARG A 643 15.68 -7.99 -27.59
N TYR A 644 15.76 -6.74 -27.14
CA TYR A 644 15.76 -6.36 -25.73
C TYR A 644 14.65 -5.36 -25.40
N THR A 645 14.50 -4.35 -26.25
CA THR A 645 13.48 -3.32 -26.17
C THR A 645 12.63 -3.38 -27.44
N PRO A 646 11.29 -3.46 -27.36
CA PRO A 646 10.42 -3.49 -28.53
C PRO A 646 10.72 -2.35 -29.51
N ALA A 647 10.79 -2.65 -30.82
CA ALA A 647 10.99 -1.66 -31.87
C ALA A 647 9.68 -0.95 -32.21
N GLN A 648 9.41 0.17 -31.51
CA GLN A 648 8.15 0.91 -31.58
C GLN A 648 8.40 2.42 -31.63
N ALA A 649 7.50 3.14 -32.27
CA ALA A 649 7.44 4.60 -32.28
C ALA A 649 6.01 5.07 -32.00
N TYR A 650 5.84 6.26 -31.45
CA TYR A 650 4.56 6.75 -30.98
C TYR A 650 4.31 8.13 -31.58
N ASN A 651 3.17 8.31 -32.25
CA ASN A 651 2.76 9.61 -32.77
C ASN A 651 1.99 10.42 -31.72
N ARG A 652 1.59 11.65 -32.06
CA ARG A 652 0.86 12.56 -31.14
C ARG A 652 -0.52 12.05 -30.73
N GLU A 653 -1.11 11.20 -31.56
CA GLU A 653 -2.36 10.51 -31.29
C GLU A 653 -2.16 9.25 -30.42
N LEU A 654 -0.93 9.00 -29.97
CA LEU A 654 -0.50 7.84 -29.18
C LEU A 654 -0.71 6.50 -29.90
N GLU A 655 -0.81 6.52 -31.23
CA GLU A 655 -0.81 5.30 -32.04
C GLU A 655 0.59 4.68 -32.06
N VAL A 656 0.64 3.35 -32.03
CA VAL A 656 1.88 2.59 -32.02
C VAL A 656 2.29 2.22 -33.44
N LEU A 657 3.40 2.79 -33.91
CA LEU A 657 4.09 2.47 -35.15
C LEU A 657 5.25 1.51 -34.87
N GLY A 658 5.69 0.74 -35.86
CA GLY A 658 6.97 0.02 -35.74
C GLY A 658 8.17 0.99 -35.87
N ALA A 659 9.34 0.59 -35.40
CA ALA A 659 10.60 1.28 -35.69
C ALA A 659 11.49 0.41 -36.60
N GLY A 660 12.11 1.00 -37.62
CA GLY A 660 12.91 0.27 -38.59
C GLY A 660 14.16 1.03 -39.02
N LEU A 661 15.09 0.32 -39.67
CA LEU A 661 16.35 0.89 -40.18
C LEU A 661 16.42 0.74 -41.70
N GLN A 662 16.76 1.81 -42.40
CA GLN A 662 16.89 1.86 -43.86
C GLN A 662 18.28 2.36 -44.28
N PHE A 663 18.96 1.55 -45.07
CA PHE A 663 20.28 1.88 -45.63
C PHE A 663 20.16 2.64 -46.96
N ILE A 664 20.61 3.89 -46.99
CA ILE A 664 20.58 4.79 -48.15
C ILE A 664 21.96 4.93 -48.81
N SER A 665 22.04 5.49 -50.02
CA SER A 665 23.33 5.72 -50.70
C SER A 665 24.14 6.85 -50.07
N SER A 666 25.42 6.95 -50.43
CA SER A 666 26.34 8.03 -50.01
C SER A 666 25.94 9.45 -50.43
N GLU A 667 25.08 9.58 -51.45
CA GLU A 667 24.46 10.86 -51.81
C GLU A 667 23.28 11.23 -50.87
N GLY A 668 22.96 10.37 -49.89
CA GLY A 668 21.82 10.50 -49.01
C GLY A 668 20.49 10.20 -49.73
N ILE A 669 19.41 10.74 -49.17
CA ILE A 669 18.14 10.88 -49.90
C ILE A 669 18.30 12.11 -50.79
N VAL A 670 18.31 11.91 -52.11
CA VAL A 670 18.36 13.02 -53.08
C VAL A 670 16.92 13.36 -53.49
N PRO A 671 16.36 14.51 -53.03
CA PRO A 671 14.97 14.84 -53.31
C PRO A 671 14.70 14.87 -54.81
N GLY A 672 13.63 14.21 -55.24
CA GLY A 672 13.23 14.13 -56.64
C GLY A 672 13.96 13.06 -57.48
N GLN A 673 14.78 12.19 -56.90
CA GLN A 673 15.42 11.07 -57.60
C GLN A 673 14.92 9.71 -57.12
N PHE A 674 14.55 8.83 -58.06
CA PHE A 674 14.12 7.46 -57.77
C PHE A 674 15.26 6.63 -57.18
N ALA A 675 14.99 5.88 -56.11
CA ALA A 675 15.95 4.96 -55.49
C ALA A 675 15.28 3.70 -54.92
N LEU A 676 15.93 2.54 -55.06
CA LEU A 676 15.59 1.31 -54.34
C LEU A 676 16.74 0.97 -53.38
N TYR A 677 16.39 0.78 -52.12
CA TYR A 677 17.34 0.60 -51.05
C TYR A 677 17.50 -0.87 -50.65
N GLN A 678 18.55 -1.14 -49.87
CA GLN A 678 18.82 -2.47 -49.33
C GLN A 678 17.78 -2.81 -48.25
N ASN A 679 17.20 -4.01 -48.31
CA ASN A 679 16.23 -4.47 -47.31
C ASN A 679 16.89 -4.66 -45.94
N SER A 680 16.12 -4.47 -44.87
CA SER A 680 16.62 -4.56 -43.50
C SER A 680 15.57 -5.21 -42.58
N PRO A 681 15.94 -6.19 -41.72
CA PRO A 681 17.26 -6.82 -41.65
C PRO A 681 17.56 -7.68 -42.88
N ASN A 682 18.85 -7.84 -43.19
CA ASN A 682 19.38 -8.78 -44.18
C ASN A 682 20.65 -9.45 -43.60
N PRO A 683 20.68 -10.76 -43.31
CA PRO A 683 19.70 -11.80 -43.71
C PRO A 683 18.34 -11.73 -43.01
N VAL A 684 17.28 -12.10 -43.73
CA VAL A 684 15.89 -12.15 -43.29
C VAL A 684 15.64 -13.41 -42.45
N ARG A 685 15.28 -13.24 -41.17
CA ARG A 685 14.97 -14.35 -40.24
C ARG A 685 13.47 -14.58 -40.06
N SER A 686 12.73 -13.52 -39.74
CA SER A 686 11.28 -13.53 -39.49
C SER A 686 10.55 -12.60 -40.46
N SER A 687 11.01 -11.36 -40.60
CA SER A 687 10.50 -10.33 -41.52
C SER A 687 11.65 -9.42 -41.98
N THR A 688 11.39 -8.63 -43.03
CA THR A 688 12.27 -7.60 -43.57
C THR A 688 11.46 -6.48 -44.20
N VAL A 689 12.06 -5.31 -44.31
CA VAL A 689 11.46 -4.15 -44.96
C VAL A 689 12.27 -3.78 -46.20
N VAL A 690 11.59 -3.58 -47.33
CA VAL A 690 12.18 -3.05 -48.57
C VAL A 690 11.75 -1.58 -48.71
N GLY A 691 12.65 -0.65 -48.43
CA GLY A 691 12.40 0.77 -48.65
C GLY A 691 12.82 1.26 -50.03
N PHE A 692 12.17 2.34 -50.47
CA PHE A 692 12.45 3.01 -51.73
C PHE A 692 11.98 4.47 -51.71
N TYR A 693 12.52 5.30 -52.61
CA TYR A 693 12.12 6.69 -52.78
C TYR A 693 11.43 6.90 -54.13
N LEU A 694 10.28 7.58 -54.12
CA LEU A 694 9.57 8.03 -55.31
C LEU A 694 9.61 9.56 -55.44
N PRO A 695 10.05 10.11 -56.59
CA PRO A 695 10.01 11.56 -56.86
C PRO A 695 8.60 12.17 -56.86
N GLU A 696 7.61 11.39 -57.30
CA GLU A 696 6.22 11.80 -57.40
C GLU A 696 5.34 10.63 -56.94
N ALA A 697 4.15 10.94 -56.40
CA ALA A 697 3.19 9.91 -55.99
C ALA A 697 2.68 9.15 -57.22
N GLY A 698 2.53 7.83 -57.09
CA GLY A 698 2.04 6.99 -58.18
C GLY A 698 2.19 5.49 -57.94
N THR A 699 1.97 4.71 -59.01
CA THR A 699 2.07 3.26 -58.96
C THR A 699 3.53 2.78 -58.92
N ALA A 700 3.84 1.86 -58.01
CA ALA A 700 5.07 1.08 -58.05
C ALA A 700 4.78 -0.41 -57.87
N SER A 701 5.59 -1.27 -58.51
CA SER A 701 5.50 -2.73 -58.42
C SER A 701 6.79 -3.33 -57.87
N LEU A 702 6.69 -4.11 -56.79
CA LEU A 702 7.78 -4.88 -56.20
C LEU A 702 7.65 -6.35 -56.61
N THR A 703 8.63 -6.88 -57.33
CA THR A 703 8.70 -8.31 -57.71
C THR A 703 9.92 -8.96 -57.06
N ILE A 704 9.76 -10.15 -56.50
CA ILE A 704 10.82 -10.93 -55.84
C ILE A 704 10.91 -12.32 -56.45
N TRP A 705 12.12 -12.79 -56.74
CA TRP A 705 12.37 -14.12 -57.30
C TRP A 705 13.58 -14.82 -56.67
N ASP A 706 13.57 -16.15 -56.72
CA ASP A 706 14.67 -16.98 -56.25
C ASP A 706 15.84 -17.08 -57.25
N GLY A 707 16.93 -17.73 -56.86
CA GLY A 707 18.10 -17.95 -57.73
C GLY A 707 17.84 -18.76 -59.02
N SER A 708 16.68 -19.42 -59.14
CA SER A 708 16.24 -20.09 -60.37
C SER A 708 15.43 -19.18 -61.31
N GLY A 709 15.10 -17.97 -60.87
CA GLY A 709 14.26 -17.01 -61.58
C GLY A 709 12.76 -17.19 -61.35
N LYS A 710 12.35 -18.05 -60.41
CA LYS A 710 10.94 -18.24 -60.06
C LYS A 710 10.48 -17.07 -59.18
N VAL A 711 9.43 -16.37 -59.60
CA VAL A 711 8.79 -15.32 -58.78
C VAL A 711 8.17 -15.96 -57.53
N VAL A 712 8.52 -15.42 -56.37
CA VAL A 712 8.03 -15.87 -55.06
C VAL A 712 7.09 -14.86 -54.40
N TYR A 713 7.21 -13.58 -54.76
CA TYR A 713 6.34 -12.51 -54.29
C TYR A 713 6.20 -11.44 -55.37
N GLU A 714 5.00 -10.87 -55.51
CA GLU A 714 4.75 -9.72 -56.38
C GLU A 714 3.63 -8.87 -55.78
N GLU A 715 3.87 -7.57 -55.68
CA GLU A 715 2.91 -6.58 -55.19
C GLU A 715 2.96 -5.33 -56.08
N GLU A 716 1.79 -4.80 -56.40
CA GLU A 716 1.64 -3.50 -57.05
C GLU A 716 0.76 -2.60 -56.17
N GLY A 717 1.25 -1.41 -55.87
CA GLY A 717 0.61 -0.49 -54.93
C GLY A 717 0.65 0.97 -55.41
N GLN A 718 -0.18 1.80 -54.79
CA GLN A 718 -0.11 3.27 -54.89
C GLN A 718 0.73 3.80 -53.73
N TYR A 719 1.74 4.59 -54.04
CA TYR A 719 2.71 5.09 -53.07
C TYR A 719 2.82 6.61 -53.15
N ALA A 720 3.14 7.25 -52.03
CA ALA A 720 3.28 8.70 -51.94
C ALA A 720 4.62 9.16 -52.56
N ALA A 721 4.75 10.46 -52.83
CA ALA A 721 6.07 11.04 -53.10
C ALA A 721 6.91 11.01 -51.81
N GLY A 722 8.21 10.73 -51.91
CA GLY A 722 9.10 10.58 -50.77
C GLY A 722 9.54 9.13 -50.51
N LEU A 723 9.98 8.86 -49.29
CA LEU A 723 10.28 7.51 -48.82
C LEU A 723 9.00 6.68 -48.69
N ASN A 724 9.10 5.43 -49.11
CA ASN A 724 8.05 4.43 -49.04
C ASN A 724 8.66 3.08 -48.69
N GLN A 725 7.84 2.14 -48.24
CA GLN A 725 8.29 0.83 -47.83
C GLN A 725 7.30 -0.27 -48.19
N VAL A 726 7.81 -1.49 -48.29
CA VAL A 726 7.01 -2.72 -48.29
C VAL A 726 7.60 -3.67 -47.26
N ARG A 727 6.77 -4.06 -46.30
CA ARG A 727 7.13 -5.06 -45.29
C ARG A 727 6.84 -6.47 -45.80
N LEU A 728 7.78 -7.37 -45.57
CA LEU A 728 7.74 -8.75 -46.05
C LEU A 728 8.04 -9.71 -44.91
N THR A 729 7.12 -10.63 -44.65
CA THR A 729 7.35 -11.74 -43.73
C THR A 729 8.01 -12.92 -44.45
N LYS A 730 8.77 -13.72 -43.70
CA LYS A 730 9.35 -14.97 -44.21
C LYS A 730 8.28 -15.90 -44.79
N ALA A 731 7.07 -15.89 -44.20
CA ALA A 731 5.93 -16.65 -44.70
C ALA A 731 5.49 -16.20 -46.12
N GLN A 732 5.46 -14.89 -46.39
CA GLN A 732 5.11 -14.34 -47.71
C GLN A 732 6.19 -14.63 -48.77
N LEU A 733 7.46 -14.69 -48.36
CA LEU A 733 8.57 -14.97 -49.28
C LEU A 733 8.61 -16.43 -49.76
N ALA A 734 7.94 -17.36 -49.05
CA ALA A 734 7.64 -18.74 -49.46
C ALA A 734 8.80 -19.52 -50.14
N ALA A 735 10.05 -19.18 -49.80
CA ALA A 735 11.28 -19.75 -50.35
C ALA A 735 12.04 -20.52 -49.26
N GLY A 736 12.74 -21.59 -49.62
CA GLY A 736 13.75 -22.19 -48.72
C GLY A 736 14.93 -21.23 -48.54
N ALA A 737 15.75 -21.40 -47.49
CA ALA A 737 16.90 -20.53 -47.26
C ALA A 737 17.78 -20.37 -48.51
N GLY A 738 18.23 -19.15 -48.76
CA GLY A 738 19.00 -18.81 -49.95
C GLY A 738 18.92 -17.34 -50.35
N VAL A 739 19.55 -17.03 -51.49
CA VAL A 739 19.56 -15.67 -52.06
C VAL A 739 18.31 -15.44 -52.89
N LEU A 740 17.59 -14.35 -52.60
CA LEU A 740 16.50 -13.83 -53.41
C LEU A 740 16.93 -12.51 -54.07
N TYR A 741 16.30 -12.17 -55.18
CA TYR A 741 16.45 -10.90 -55.86
C TYR A 741 15.11 -10.18 -55.85
N TYR A 742 15.13 -8.87 -55.63
CA TYR A 742 13.94 -8.03 -55.66
C TYR A 742 14.16 -6.82 -56.52
N ARG A 743 13.09 -6.41 -57.20
CA ARG A 743 13.09 -5.26 -58.09
C ARG A 743 11.86 -4.43 -57.86
N LEU A 744 12.08 -3.13 -57.81
CA LEU A 744 11.04 -2.13 -57.83
C LEU A 744 11.00 -1.45 -59.20
N ARG A 745 9.80 -1.31 -59.75
CA ARG A 745 9.53 -0.54 -60.97
C ARG A 745 8.44 0.50 -60.70
N SER A 746 8.66 1.72 -61.16
CA SER A 746 7.68 2.83 -61.13
C SER A 746 7.76 3.62 -62.44
N ALA A 747 6.92 4.64 -62.60
CA ALA A 747 7.02 5.58 -63.73
C ALA A 747 8.37 6.34 -63.73
N SER A 748 9.00 6.50 -62.56
CA SER A 748 10.24 7.26 -62.37
C SER A 748 11.51 6.42 -62.57
N GLY A 749 11.41 5.08 -62.62
CA GLY A 749 12.58 4.21 -62.81
C GLY A 749 12.37 2.74 -62.47
N GLU A 750 13.45 1.96 -62.62
CA GLU A 750 13.52 0.54 -62.24
C GLU A 750 14.89 0.26 -61.61
N SER A 751 14.92 -0.47 -60.49
CA SER A 751 16.16 -0.87 -59.82
C SER A 751 16.02 -2.25 -59.19
N THR A 752 17.12 -2.98 -59.08
CA THR A 752 17.18 -4.37 -58.58
C THR A 752 18.24 -4.52 -57.50
N ARG A 753 17.93 -5.29 -56.46
CA ARG A 753 18.80 -5.62 -55.32
C ARG A 753 18.66 -7.11 -54.97
N LYS A 754 19.43 -7.57 -53.98
CA LYS A 754 19.40 -8.96 -53.48
C LYS A 754 19.17 -8.97 -51.97
N MET A 755 18.53 -10.02 -51.46
CA MET A 755 18.37 -10.32 -50.04
C MET A 755 18.73 -11.78 -49.77
N VAL A 756 19.08 -12.10 -48.52
CA VAL A 756 19.38 -13.47 -48.08
C VAL A 756 18.31 -13.91 -47.09
N LEU A 757 17.65 -15.04 -47.33
CA LEU A 757 16.71 -15.66 -46.41
C LEU A 757 17.43 -16.78 -45.65
N VAL A 758 17.37 -16.77 -44.31
CA VAL A 758 17.95 -17.82 -43.45
C VAL A 758 16.87 -18.80 -42.99
N ASP A 759 17.28 -20.05 -42.76
CA ASP A 759 16.39 -21.17 -42.37
C ASP A 759 15.70 -20.95 -41.03
#